data_AF-A0A2H6JMN2-F1
#
_entry.id   AF-A0A2H6JMN2-F1
#
_cell.length_a   1.000
_cell.length_b   1.000
_cell.length_c   1.000
_cell.angle_alpha   90.00
_cell.angle_beta   90.00
_cell.angle_gamma   90.00
#
_symmetry.space_group_name_H-M   'P 1'
#
loop_
_entity.id
_entity.type
_entity.pdbx_description
1 polymer ?
#
loop_
_entity_poly.entity_id
_entity_poly.type
_entity_poly.pdbx_seq_one_letter_code
_entity_poly.pdbx_strand_id
1 'polypeptide(L)'
;MSRAETENVILQKIESIQQLKDVDSILEAVLLEARKLARADAGTIFLASRSSLTFGYVQTGADPLHNDAISSLYMHYTVPIDKSSIVGYTATTGQQVIIDDANRLSPDLPFSFNSFFDRKTGYRTRSVFTLPLKTMGGRLVGVMQLINAMDRDGRPSSFSAETRSYISFFANYAASAIERGRWGRELILRMIKMAELRDPGETAAHVHRVSAISVEIYSKWAGNRNLEPQEIKRFKDLLRPAAMLHDVGKVGIPDEILKKPGGLTDDEFELIKLHTAYGANLFENTGSDLDRMGMEIALNHHEKWDGTGYPGYPSGCVVLHDQNKRPKKGEEIPLAARIVALADVFDALANKRTYKKAWPREEIYAIFRQESGKHFDPELVEIFLQITDVVEAIQLRYQDSWQSSKIRIPAATSFKNPNFVQEQQLACGCPRDIFKEIKLIISMVTEDFNFDFLELTFVNVIKIFSGEYPGYQVSNTFYHNLNHTMAIALAVVRLIHGLFVKGTRFSPEIIENGVLAAWFHDIGLIQKKSDREGTGAKYTKQHEERSIQFLLEYMQSQGRDVEDSRRCAQMIKCTKLTASPQDLSFESDEVRLMGYILGTADIVSQMADRGYLERLPLLFEELREGGVAEYESTVDIYHETVDFFQTVIRKRLFHEFDGVIEAVRFHFQKRWNVDRNLYIVAIENNINYIQKLNEKCPDDLECYQRYLRRQINY
;
A
#
# COMPACT_ATOMS: atom_id res chain seq x y z
N MET A 1 -11.68 -0.48 45.69
CA MET A 1 -12.17 -1.80 45.25
C MET A 1 -11.34 -2.84 45.96
N SER A 2 -11.97 -3.91 46.45
CA SER A 2 -11.25 -5.09 46.90
C SER A 2 -10.60 -5.79 45.70
N ARG A 3 -9.57 -6.61 45.94
CA ARG A 3 -8.92 -7.40 44.88
C ARG A 3 -9.92 -8.26 44.08
N ALA A 4 -10.89 -8.87 44.78
CA ALA A 4 -11.94 -9.69 44.15
C ALA A 4 -12.89 -8.87 43.26
N GLU A 5 -13.22 -7.63 43.66
CA GLU A 5 -14.02 -6.72 42.83
C GLU A 5 -13.26 -6.32 41.56
N THR A 6 -11.95 -6.04 41.67
CA THR A 6 -11.11 -5.70 40.52
C THR A 6 -10.96 -6.88 39.56
N GLU A 7 -10.76 -8.09 40.07
CA GLU A 7 -10.71 -9.32 39.25
C GLU A 7 -12.03 -9.57 38.51
N ASN A 8 -13.18 -9.40 39.18
CA ASN A 8 -14.50 -9.51 38.54
C ASN A 8 -14.72 -8.47 37.44
N VAL A 9 -14.32 -7.21 37.66
CA VAL A 9 -14.41 -6.18 36.62
C VAL A 9 -13.54 -6.54 35.42
N ILE A 10 -12.32 -7.02 35.63
CA ILE A 10 -11.44 -7.46 34.54
C ILE A 10 -12.09 -8.59 33.73
N LEU A 11 -12.70 -9.58 34.39
CA LEU A 11 -13.40 -10.68 33.72
C LEU A 11 -14.57 -10.18 32.86
N GLN A 12 -15.42 -9.31 33.40
CA GLN A 12 -16.52 -8.70 32.63
C GLN A 12 -16.02 -7.92 31.40
N LYS A 13 -14.92 -7.19 31.54
CA LYS A 13 -14.30 -6.48 30.42
C LYS A 13 -13.74 -7.42 29.38
N ILE A 14 -13.08 -8.50 29.81
CA ILE A 14 -12.60 -9.55 28.90
C ILE A 14 -13.78 -10.13 28.12
N GLU A 15 -14.87 -10.54 28.79
CA GLU A 15 -16.06 -11.07 28.12
C GLU A 15 -16.61 -10.12 27.05
N SER A 16 -16.71 -8.81 27.38
CA SER A 16 -17.17 -7.81 26.41
C SER A 16 -16.27 -7.69 25.18
N ILE A 17 -14.94 -7.79 25.36
CA ILE A 17 -13.96 -7.75 24.25
C ILE A 17 -14.02 -9.03 23.43
N GLN A 18 -14.30 -10.18 24.05
CA GLN A 18 -14.38 -11.47 23.36
C GLN A 18 -15.58 -11.54 22.40
N GLN A 19 -16.63 -10.73 22.62
CA GLN A 19 -17.82 -10.67 21.78
C GLN A 19 -17.59 -9.89 20.48
N LEU A 20 -16.67 -8.92 20.48
CA LEU A 20 -16.33 -8.09 19.33
C LEU A 20 -15.76 -8.93 18.16
N LYS A 21 -16.05 -8.49 16.94
CA LYS A 21 -15.66 -9.16 15.69
C LYS A 21 -14.57 -8.41 14.95
N ASP A 22 -14.68 -7.09 14.90
CA ASP A 22 -13.76 -6.24 14.17
C ASP A 22 -12.47 -6.00 14.94
N VAL A 23 -11.34 -6.17 14.27
CA VAL A 23 -10.01 -6.00 14.89
C VAL A 23 -9.77 -4.57 15.36
N ASP A 24 -10.26 -3.56 14.64
CA ASP A 24 -10.04 -2.16 15.03
C ASP A 24 -10.85 -1.85 16.31
N SER A 25 -12.10 -2.33 16.37
CA SER A 25 -12.97 -2.26 17.55
C SER A 25 -12.38 -3.01 18.77
N ILE A 26 -11.76 -4.18 18.54
CA ILE A 26 -11.05 -4.95 19.57
C ILE A 26 -9.84 -4.16 20.09
N LEU A 27 -9.02 -3.62 19.21
CA LEU A 27 -7.81 -2.86 19.59
C LEU A 27 -8.17 -1.62 20.42
N GLU A 28 -9.18 -0.88 20.00
CA GLU A 28 -9.71 0.26 20.76
C GLU A 28 -10.19 -0.17 22.15
N ALA A 29 -11.01 -1.22 22.24
CA ALA A 29 -11.53 -1.70 23.51
C ALA A 29 -10.41 -2.19 24.45
N VAL A 30 -9.46 -2.96 23.93
CA VAL A 30 -8.31 -3.46 24.68
C VAL A 30 -7.50 -2.31 25.26
N LEU A 31 -7.15 -1.32 24.43
CA LEU A 31 -6.31 -0.22 24.87
C LEU A 31 -7.02 0.69 25.86
N LEU A 32 -8.31 0.97 25.65
CA LEU A 32 -9.13 1.77 26.55
C LEU A 32 -9.22 1.12 27.94
N GLU A 33 -9.54 -0.17 28.01
CA GLU A 33 -9.69 -0.87 29.27
C GLU A 33 -8.32 -1.06 29.97
N ALA A 34 -7.26 -1.37 29.21
CA ALA A 34 -5.91 -1.43 29.76
C ALA A 34 -5.48 -0.08 30.37
N ARG A 35 -5.74 1.04 29.67
CA ARG A 35 -5.45 2.38 30.19
C ARG A 35 -6.25 2.71 31.44
N LYS A 36 -7.55 2.39 31.47
CA LYS A 36 -8.40 2.61 32.66
C LYS A 36 -7.93 1.81 33.86
N LEU A 37 -7.62 0.53 33.66
CA LEU A 37 -7.07 -0.35 34.72
C LEU A 37 -5.71 0.16 35.22
N ALA A 38 -4.89 0.68 34.31
CA ALA A 38 -3.57 1.21 34.63
C ALA A 38 -3.55 2.64 35.17
N ARG A 39 -4.68 3.35 35.05
CA ARG A 39 -4.75 4.83 35.13
C ARG A 39 -3.69 5.51 34.27
N ALA A 40 -3.46 4.97 33.06
CA ALA A 40 -2.45 5.48 32.15
C ALA A 40 -2.98 6.63 31.27
N ASP A 41 -2.19 7.69 31.17
CA ASP A 41 -2.51 8.87 30.38
C ASP A 41 -2.46 8.60 28.86
N ALA A 42 -1.60 7.69 28.42
CA ALA A 42 -1.58 7.25 27.03
C ALA A 42 -1.28 5.76 26.90
N GLY A 43 -1.56 5.23 25.72
CA GLY A 43 -1.24 3.86 25.37
C GLY A 43 -1.12 3.67 23.86
N THR A 44 -0.44 2.61 23.47
CA THR A 44 -0.33 2.16 22.09
C THR A 44 -0.31 0.65 22.03
N ILE A 45 -1.06 0.08 21.08
CA ILE A 45 -0.91 -1.32 20.70
C ILE A 45 -0.19 -1.36 19.36
N PHE A 46 0.93 -2.07 19.34
CA PHE A 46 1.68 -2.40 18.15
C PHE A 46 1.32 -3.81 17.70
N LEU A 47 1.01 -3.99 16.41
CA LEU A 47 0.74 -5.31 15.84
C LEU A 47 2.02 -5.92 15.30
N ALA A 48 2.26 -7.18 15.62
CA ALA A 48 3.43 -7.89 15.11
C ALA A 48 3.19 -8.38 13.67
N SER A 49 4.24 -8.21 12.86
CA SER A 49 4.49 -8.87 11.58
C SER A 49 5.63 -9.89 11.75
N ARG A 50 6.17 -10.44 10.65
CA ARG A 50 7.29 -11.41 10.72
C ARG A 50 8.58 -10.81 11.29
N SER A 51 8.85 -9.52 11.03
CA SER A 51 10.11 -8.87 11.40
C SER A 51 9.94 -7.47 11.98
N SER A 52 8.71 -6.93 12.02
CA SER A 52 8.45 -5.57 12.47
C SER A 52 7.15 -5.46 13.25
N LEU A 53 7.04 -4.41 14.02
CA LEU A 53 5.86 -3.94 14.72
C LEU A 53 5.29 -2.75 13.95
N THR A 54 3.99 -2.76 13.69
CA THR A 54 3.27 -1.61 13.10
C THR A 54 2.35 -1.00 14.14
N PHE A 55 2.15 0.32 14.11
CA PHE A 55 1.15 0.95 14.97
C PHE A 55 -0.24 0.39 14.62
N GLY A 56 -0.86 -0.28 15.60
CA GLY A 56 -2.19 -0.85 15.48
C GLY A 56 -3.27 0.13 15.95
N TYR A 57 -3.10 0.67 17.15
CA TYR A 57 -4.00 1.66 17.72
C TYR A 57 -3.29 2.54 18.75
N VAL A 58 -3.55 3.84 18.75
CA VAL A 58 -2.95 4.83 19.65
C VAL A 58 -4.07 5.57 20.36
N GLN A 59 -3.92 5.75 21.68
CA GLN A 59 -4.91 6.48 22.46
C GLN A 59 -4.24 7.35 23.51
N THR A 60 -4.59 8.63 23.53
CA THR A 60 -4.15 9.62 24.53
C THR A 60 -5.36 10.13 25.32
N GLY A 61 -5.17 10.85 26.42
CA GLY A 61 -6.25 11.46 27.20
C GLY A 61 -7.07 12.54 26.47
N ALA A 62 -6.66 12.93 25.25
CA ALA A 62 -7.38 13.88 24.41
C ALA A 62 -8.49 13.21 23.58
N ASP A 63 -9.46 14.03 23.15
CA ASP A 63 -10.63 13.73 22.30
C ASP A 63 -10.41 12.58 21.28
N PRO A 64 -11.36 11.63 21.11
CA PRO A 64 -11.32 10.61 20.06
C PRO A 64 -10.87 11.09 18.67
N LEU A 65 -11.32 12.28 18.23
CA LEU A 65 -10.91 12.88 16.94
C LEU A 65 -9.40 13.17 16.89
N HIS A 66 -8.79 13.54 18.01
CA HIS A 66 -7.36 13.75 18.13
C HIS A 66 -6.58 12.43 18.07
N ASN A 67 -7.16 11.35 18.61
CA ASN A 67 -6.54 10.02 18.57
C ASN A 67 -6.54 9.42 17.16
N ASP A 68 -7.57 9.64 16.35
CA ASP A 68 -7.61 9.17 14.95
C ASP A 68 -6.65 9.95 14.05
N ALA A 69 -6.50 11.25 14.27
CA ALA A 69 -5.49 12.07 13.58
C ALA A 69 -4.08 11.60 13.92
N ILE A 70 -3.78 11.38 15.21
CA ILE A 70 -2.51 10.81 15.70
C ILE A 70 -2.29 9.42 15.11
N SER A 71 -3.27 8.53 15.17
CA SER A 71 -3.19 7.17 14.62
C SER A 71 -2.82 7.20 13.13
N SER A 72 -3.49 8.06 12.35
CA SER A 72 -3.24 8.22 10.92
C SER A 72 -1.84 8.79 10.59
N LEU A 73 -1.28 9.64 11.46
CA LEU A 73 0.09 10.15 11.35
C LEU A 73 1.15 9.04 11.54
N TYR A 74 0.85 7.97 12.29
CA TYR A 74 1.82 6.97 12.71
C TYR A 74 1.61 5.56 12.14
N MET A 75 0.47 5.29 11.50
CA MET A 75 0.13 3.98 10.91
C MET A 75 1.16 3.44 9.90
N HIS A 76 1.93 4.32 9.25
CA HIS A 76 2.96 3.94 8.27
C HIS A 76 4.34 3.72 8.89
N TYR A 77 4.53 4.02 10.18
CA TYR A 77 5.78 3.78 10.87
C TYR A 77 5.84 2.32 11.32
N THR A 78 6.99 1.70 11.06
CA THR A 78 7.29 0.33 11.48
C THR A 78 8.48 0.35 12.41
N VAL A 79 8.42 -0.42 13.48
CA VAL A 79 9.51 -0.58 14.44
C VAL A 79 10.09 -1.99 14.30
N PRO A 80 11.39 -2.18 14.06
CA PRO A 80 11.98 -3.52 13.97
C PRO A 80 11.74 -4.35 15.23
N ILE A 81 11.56 -5.66 15.06
CA ILE A 81 11.58 -6.63 16.18
C ILE A 81 13.04 -6.99 16.44
N ASP A 82 13.74 -6.09 17.10
CA ASP A 82 15.14 -6.24 17.53
C ASP A 82 15.31 -5.71 18.97
N LYS A 83 16.53 -5.48 19.44
CA LYS A 83 16.77 -4.93 20.78
C LYS A 83 16.89 -3.40 20.81
N SER A 84 16.80 -2.70 19.67
CA SER A 84 17.12 -1.26 19.54
C SER A 84 16.10 -0.33 20.21
N SER A 85 14.83 -0.76 20.28
CA SER A 85 13.72 0.02 20.84
C SER A 85 13.05 -0.70 22.00
N ILE A 86 12.36 0.04 22.88
CA ILE A 86 11.64 -0.53 24.03
C ILE A 86 10.62 -1.59 23.59
N VAL A 87 9.83 -1.28 22.56
CA VAL A 87 8.79 -2.17 22.04
C VAL A 87 9.38 -3.33 21.23
N GLY A 88 10.45 -3.09 20.46
CA GLY A 88 11.20 -4.14 19.76
C GLY A 88 11.82 -5.12 20.76
N TYR A 89 12.47 -4.62 21.82
CA TYR A 89 13.08 -5.44 22.85
C TYR A 89 12.03 -6.32 23.54
N THR A 90 10.88 -5.73 23.86
CA THR A 90 9.73 -6.46 24.45
C THR A 90 9.23 -7.56 23.50
N ALA A 91 9.11 -7.28 22.21
CA ALA A 91 8.71 -8.27 21.20
C ALA A 91 9.74 -9.40 21.06
N THR A 92 11.02 -9.06 20.98
CA THR A 92 12.15 -9.98 20.76
C THR A 92 12.36 -10.91 21.95
N THR A 93 12.40 -10.36 23.17
CA THR A 93 12.68 -11.13 24.38
C THR A 93 11.42 -11.78 24.96
N GLY A 94 10.25 -11.20 24.68
CA GLY A 94 9.02 -11.57 25.35
C GLY A 94 8.97 -11.19 26.83
N GLN A 95 9.89 -10.35 27.30
CA GLN A 95 9.92 -9.86 28.67
C GLN A 95 9.19 -8.52 28.77
N GLN A 96 8.62 -8.24 29.95
CA GLN A 96 8.01 -6.95 30.25
C GLN A 96 9.10 -5.91 30.54
N VAL A 97 8.91 -4.70 30.05
CA VAL A 97 9.80 -3.56 30.29
C VAL A 97 9.07 -2.53 31.15
N ILE A 98 9.67 -2.15 32.27
CA ILE A 98 9.17 -1.11 33.17
C ILE A 98 10.22 0.00 33.25
N ILE A 99 9.78 1.22 33.01
CA ILE A 99 10.61 2.42 33.09
C ILE A 99 9.87 3.41 33.99
N ASP A 100 10.50 3.81 35.10
CA ASP A 100 9.92 4.78 36.03
C ASP A 100 10.16 6.24 35.58
N ASP A 101 11.29 6.48 34.89
CA ASP A 101 11.64 7.77 34.30
C ASP A 101 12.38 7.58 32.97
N ALA A 102 11.67 7.83 31.87
CA ALA A 102 12.17 7.71 30.50
C ALA A 102 13.31 8.70 30.17
N ASN A 103 13.46 9.78 30.95
CA ASN A 103 14.57 10.73 30.79
C ASN A 103 15.83 10.30 31.57
N ARG A 104 15.76 9.22 32.36
CA ARG A 104 16.86 8.70 33.19
C ARG A 104 17.08 7.20 32.96
N LEU A 105 17.13 6.79 31.69
CA LEU A 105 17.50 5.42 31.34
C LEU A 105 19.00 5.20 31.51
N SER A 106 19.38 4.02 32.00
CA SER A 106 20.78 3.62 32.07
C SER A 106 21.36 3.47 30.65
N PRO A 107 22.57 3.99 30.36
CA PRO A 107 23.26 3.78 29.09
C PRO A 107 23.53 2.30 28.76
N ASP A 108 23.55 1.43 29.78
CA ASP A 108 23.84 -0.01 29.62
C ASP A 108 22.64 -0.83 29.12
N LEU A 109 21.46 -0.21 28.98
CA LEU A 109 20.30 -0.89 28.45
C LEU A 109 20.44 -1.10 26.93
N PRO A 110 20.02 -2.25 26.39
CA PRO A 110 20.19 -2.55 24.97
C PRO A 110 19.27 -1.73 24.05
N PHE A 111 18.31 -0.97 24.63
CA PHE A 111 17.35 -0.12 23.94
C PHE A 111 17.44 1.33 24.44
N SER A 112 16.97 2.26 23.61
CA SER A 112 16.87 3.68 23.95
C SER A 112 15.41 4.16 23.99
N PHE A 113 15.15 5.26 24.71
CA PHE A 113 13.88 5.98 24.61
C PHE A 113 13.93 6.97 23.45
N ASN A 114 13.03 6.80 22.48
CA ASN A 114 12.90 7.72 21.36
C ASN A 114 11.94 8.87 21.72
N SER A 115 12.51 10.03 22.05
CA SER A 115 11.74 11.23 22.40
C SER A 115 11.23 12.04 21.19
N PHE A 116 11.23 11.47 19.98
CA PHE A 116 10.71 12.13 18.79
C PHE A 116 9.23 12.55 18.94
N PHE A 117 8.40 11.67 19.48
CA PHE A 117 6.98 11.94 19.71
C PHE A 117 6.78 13.09 20.72
N ASP A 118 7.49 13.02 21.85
CA ASP A 118 7.49 14.04 22.89
C ASP A 118 7.86 15.42 22.34
N ARG A 119 8.92 15.50 21.53
CA ARG A 119 9.36 16.76 20.91
C ARG A 119 8.35 17.34 19.92
N LYS A 120 7.67 16.48 19.15
CA LYS A 120 6.73 16.92 18.10
C LYS A 120 5.38 17.37 18.65
N THR A 121 4.92 16.73 19.73
CA THR A 121 3.59 16.95 20.31
C THR A 121 3.60 17.82 21.56
N GLY A 122 4.78 18.05 22.16
CA GLY A 122 4.90 18.64 23.49
C GLY A 122 4.50 17.69 24.62
N TYR A 123 4.15 16.43 24.31
CA TYR A 123 3.86 15.40 25.30
C TYR A 123 5.12 15.07 26.10
N ARG A 124 4.99 14.75 27.39
CA ARG A 124 6.13 14.44 28.26
C ARG A 124 5.99 13.05 28.85
N THR A 125 6.73 12.11 28.27
CA THR A 125 6.83 10.74 28.74
C THR A 125 7.71 10.67 29.98
N ARG A 126 7.18 10.07 31.05
CA ARG A 126 7.87 9.82 32.31
C ARG A 126 7.92 8.33 32.60
N SER A 127 6.78 7.70 32.88
CA SER A 127 6.75 6.25 33.15
C SER A 127 6.24 5.48 31.94
N VAL A 128 6.83 4.32 31.69
CA VAL A 128 6.46 3.44 30.57
C VAL A 128 6.34 2.01 31.07
N PHE A 129 5.24 1.35 30.74
CA PHE A 129 5.05 -0.07 30.94
C PHE A 129 4.75 -0.75 29.61
N THR A 130 5.68 -1.58 29.14
CA THR A 130 5.58 -2.26 27.85
C THR A 130 5.54 -3.77 28.08
N LEU A 131 4.59 -4.45 27.43
CA LEU A 131 4.38 -5.88 27.60
C LEU A 131 3.99 -6.56 26.28
N PRO A 132 4.43 -7.81 26.06
CA PRO A 132 4.08 -8.53 24.85
C PRO A 132 2.65 -9.05 24.92
N LEU A 133 1.95 -9.01 23.79
CA LEU A 133 0.65 -9.65 23.60
C LEU A 133 0.90 -11.02 22.96
N LYS A 134 0.93 -12.06 23.80
CA LYS A 134 1.15 -13.45 23.36
C LYS A 134 -0.10 -14.28 23.53
N THR A 135 -0.36 -15.15 22.56
CA THR A 135 -1.40 -16.18 22.66
C THR A 135 -0.98 -17.27 23.64
N MET A 136 -1.92 -18.15 24.05
CA MET A 136 -1.59 -19.32 24.86
C MET A 136 -0.58 -20.26 24.19
N GLY A 137 -0.54 -20.29 22.85
CA GLY A 137 0.45 -21.04 22.07
C GLY A 137 1.82 -20.37 21.96
N GLY A 138 2.06 -19.25 22.64
CA GLY A 138 3.33 -18.53 22.64
C GLY A 138 3.58 -17.62 21.43
N ARG A 139 2.63 -17.54 20.48
CA ARG A 139 2.75 -16.67 19.31
C ARG A 139 2.60 -15.20 19.71
N LEU A 140 3.55 -14.36 19.27
CA LEU A 140 3.48 -12.92 19.45
C LEU A 140 2.46 -12.30 18.48
N VAL A 141 1.40 -11.70 19.02
CA VAL A 141 0.38 -10.98 18.26
C VAL A 141 0.75 -9.50 18.11
N GLY A 142 1.44 -8.97 19.12
CA GLY A 142 1.79 -7.57 19.20
C GLY A 142 2.48 -7.21 20.51
N VAL A 143 2.64 -5.91 20.74
CA VAL A 143 3.17 -5.33 21.97
C VAL A 143 2.23 -4.22 22.42
N MET A 144 1.86 -4.20 23.70
CA MET A 144 1.12 -3.10 24.30
C MET A 144 2.10 -2.24 25.09
N GLN A 145 1.99 -0.93 24.94
CA GLN A 145 2.74 0.06 25.69
C GLN A 145 1.76 1.01 26.36
N LEU A 146 1.91 1.21 27.67
CA LEU A 146 1.15 2.16 28.47
C LEU A 146 2.12 3.21 28.99
N ILE A 147 1.71 4.46 28.94
CA ILE A 147 2.55 5.62 29.21
C ILE A 147 1.90 6.47 30.30
N ASN A 148 2.72 6.91 31.25
CA ASN A 148 2.37 7.78 32.36
C ASN A 148 1.21 7.25 33.21
N ALA A 149 1.51 6.38 34.18
CA ALA A 149 0.54 6.05 35.22
C ALA A 149 0.20 7.30 36.05
N MET A 150 -1.08 7.58 36.28
CA MET A 150 -1.52 8.79 36.97
C MET A 150 -1.90 8.47 38.43
N ASP A 151 -1.38 9.27 39.35
CA ASP A 151 -1.80 9.22 40.76
C ASP A 151 -3.21 9.84 40.94
N ARG A 152 -3.67 9.91 42.19
CA ARG A 152 -5.01 10.46 42.50
C ARG A 152 -5.14 11.95 42.19
N ASP A 153 -4.02 12.67 42.13
CA ASP A 153 -3.97 14.11 41.86
C ASP A 153 -3.70 14.40 40.37
N GLY A 154 -3.71 13.35 39.52
CA GLY A 154 -3.49 13.47 38.09
C GLY A 154 -2.03 13.74 37.71
N ARG A 155 -1.07 13.37 38.55
CA ARG A 155 0.36 13.54 38.27
C ARG A 155 0.99 12.22 37.78
N PRO A 156 1.94 12.27 36.82
CA PRO A 156 2.65 11.09 36.37
C PRO A 156 3.46 10.42 37.50
N SER A 157 3.27 9.12 37.64
CA SER A 157 3.78 8.22 38.68
C SER A 157 4.22 6.88 38.07
N SER A 158 4.76 5.96 38.88
CA SER A 158 5.21 4.64 38.43
C SER A 158 4.09 3.59 38.40
N PHE A 159 4.20 2.61 37.50
CA PHE A 159 3.26 1.48 37.44
C PHE A 159 3.49 0.51 38.60
N SER A 160 2.55 0.45 39.54
CA SER A 160 2.65 -0.42 40.72
C SER A 160 2.75 -1.92 40.35
N ALA A 161 3.35 -2.74 41.21
CA ALA A 161 3.43 -4.19 40.99
C ALA A 161 2.05 -4.85 40.85
N GLU A 162 1.07 -4.39 41.63
CA GLU A 162 -0.31 -4.87 41.57
C GLU A 162 -0.96 -4.53 40.22
N THR A 163 -0.85 -3.26 39.79
CA THR A 163 -1.35 -2.80 38.49
C THR A 163 -0.74 -3.57 37.33
N ARG A 164 0.58 -3.81 37.37
CA ARG A 164 1.29 -4.62 36.36
C ARG A 164 0.76 -6.05 36.30
N SER A 165 0.47 -6.66 37.44
CA SER A 165 -0.10 -8.01 37.50
C SER A 165 -1.47 -8.07 36.82
N TYR A 166 -2.37 -7.12 37.11
CA TYR A 166 -3.70 -7.08 36.49
C TYR A 166 -3.65 -6.85 34.98
N ILE A 167 -2.80 -5.93 34.51
CA ILE A 167 -2.63 -5.65 33.07
C ILE A 167 -2.02 -6.87 32.36
N SER A 168 -1.07 -7.56 32.98
CA SER A 168 -0.46 -8.77 32.42
C SER A 168 -1.49 -9.89 32.26
N PHE A 169 -2.37 -10.06 33.25
CA PHE A 169 -3.47 -11.02 33.17
C PHE A 169 -4.43 -10.65 32.02
N PHE A 170 -4.86 -9.39 31.95
CA PHE A 170 -5.72 -8.87 30.88
C PHE A 170 -5.11 -9.03 29.48
N ALA A 171 -3.81 -8.77 29.34
CA ALA A 171 -3.07 -8.82 28.07
C ALA A 171 -3.09 -10.20 27.40
N ASN A 172 -3.05 -11.29 28.18
CA ASN A 172 -3.11 -12.65 27.65
C ASN A 172 -4.46 -12.94 26.96
N TYR A 173 -5.57 -12.45 27.53
CA TYR A 173 -6.90 -12.60 26.93
C TYR A 173 -7.08 -11.66 25.74
N ALA A 174 -6.57 -10.43 25.86
CA ALA A 174 -6.59 -9.44 24.78
C ALA A 174 -5.83 -9.94 23.54
N ALA A 175 -4.67 -10.57 23.71
CA ALA A 175 -3.89 -11.14 22.61
C ALA A 175 -4.71 -12.15 21.79
N SER A 176 -5.47 -13.01 22.47
CA SER A 176 -6.33 -14.00 21.82
C SER A 176 -7.49 -13.33 21.05
N ALA A 177 -8.11 -12.28 21.61
CA ALA A 177 -9.15 -11.53 20.91
C ALA A 177 -8.60 -10.81 19.67
N ILE A 178 -7.46 -10.12 19.79
CA ILE A 178 -6.80 -9.43 18.67
C ILE A 178 -6.43 -10.42 17.57
N GLU A 179 -5.87 -11.57 17.93
CA GLU A 179 -5.54 -12.60 16.97
C GLU A 179 -6.79 -13.07 16.20
N ARG A 180 -7.88 -13.40 16.90
CA ARG A 180 -9.14 -13.81 16.26
C ARG A 180 -9.71 -12.73 15.34
N GLY A 181 -9.72 -11.47 15.77
CA GLY A 181 -10.16 -10.35 14.93
C GLY A 181 -9.31 -10.21 13.66
N ARG A 182 -7.98 -10.35 13.79
CA ARG A 182 -7.06 -10.33 12.63
C ARG A 182 -7.34 -11.48 11.66
N TRP A 183 -7.52 -12.70 12.16
CA TRP A 183 -7.85 -13.86 11.32
C TRP A 183 -9.22 -13.70 10.65
N GLY A 184 -10.22 -13.20 11.37
CA GLY A 184 -11.55 -12.93 10.83
C GLY A 184 -11.49 -11.94 9.66
N ARG A 185 -10.83 -10.79 9.85
CA ARG A 185 -10.64 -9.80 8.77
C ARG A 185 -9.87 -10.38 7.58
N GLU A 186 -8.82 -11.15 7.84
CA GLU A 186 -8.01 -11.78 6.79
C GLU A 186 -8.82 -12.80 5.96
N LEU A 187 -9.68 -13.59 6.59
CA LEU A 187 -10.56 -14.52 5.88
C LEU A 187 -11.59 -13.77 5.02
N ILE A 188 -12.17 -12.69 5.53
CA ILE A 188 -13.07 -11.81 4.78
C ILE A 188 -12.36 -11.22 3.55
N LEU A 189 -11.16 -10.67 3.72
CA LEU A 189 -10.39 -10.10 2.61
C LEU A 189 -10.00 -11.17 1.56
N ARG A 190 -9.76 -12.42 1.96
CA ARG A 190 -9.54 -13.53 1.01
C ARG A 190 -10.80 -13.87 0.21
N MET A 191 -11.97 -13.82 0.84
CA MET A 191 -13.25 -14.00 0.12
C MET A 191 -13.47 -12.89 -0.91
N ILE A 192 -13.19 -11.65 -0.53
CA ILE A 192 -13.28 -10.51 -1.44
C ILE A 192 -12.27 -10.65 -2.56
N LYS A 193 -11.03 -11.08 -2.27
CA LYS A 193 -10.02 -11.32 -3.31
C LYS A 193 -10.47 -12.38 -4.30
N MET A 194 -11.20 -13.41 -3.87
CA MET A 194 -11.80 -14.39 -4.78
C MET A 194 -12.86 -13.77 -5.70
N ALA A 195 -13.68 -12.85 -5.19
CA ALA A 195 -14.62 -12.08 -6.01
C ALA A 195 -13.89 -11.14 -6.99
N GLU A 196 -12.85 -10.44 -6.55
CA GLU A 196 -11.99 -9.56 -7.37
C GLU A 196 -11.36 -10.31 -8.57
N LEU A 197 -10.99 -11.58 -8.40
CA LEU A 197 -10.46 -12.41 -9.49
C LEU A 197 -11.48 -12.60 -10.64
N ARG A 198 -12.79 -12.47 -10.36
CA ARG A 198 -13.85 -12.54 -11.36
C ARG A 198 -14.31 -11.16 -11.83
N ASP A 199 -14.38 -10.18 -10.93
CA ASP A 199 -14.72 -8.79 -11.23
C ASP A 199 -13.59 -7.84 -10.79
N PRO A 200 -12.76 -7.35 -11.73
CA PRO A 200 -11.69 -6.40 -11.42
C PRO A 200 -12.16 -5.07 -10.81
N GLY A 201 -13.46 -4.77 -10.84
CA GLY A 201 -14.04 -3.60 -10.17
C GLY A 201 -14.13 -3.74 -8.65
N GLU A 202 -14.11 -4.96 -8.12
CA GLU A 202 -14.26 -5.29 -6.70
C GLU A 202 -12.91 -5.32 -5.97
N THR A 203 -12.24 -4.17 -5.89
CA THR A 203 -10.90 -4.10 -5.28
C THR A 203 -10.95 -4.14 -3.75
N ALA A 204 -9.86 -4.60 -3.12
CA ALA A 204 -9.70 -4.49 -1.67
C ALA A 204 -9.83 -3.04 -1.16
N ALA A 205 -9.40 -2.04 -1.94
CA ALA A 205 -9.53 -0.64 -1.55
C ALA A 205 -10.99 -0.17 -1.59
N HIS A 206 -11.75 -0.55 -2.63
CA HIS A 206 -13.19 -0.28 -2.74
C HIS A 206 -13.95 -0.77 -1.51
N VAL A 207 -13.82 -2.05 -1.15
CA VAL A 207 -14.55 -2.61 0.02
C VAL A 207 -14.14 -1.94 1.34
N HIS A 208 -12.88 -1.52 1.47
CA HIS A 208 -12.42 -0.77 2.64
C HIS A 208 -13.04 0.63 2.70
N ARG A 209 -13.18 1.33 1.58
CA ARG A 209 -13.83 2.64 1.50
C ARG A 209 -15.31 2.55 1.81
N VAL A 210 -16.04 1.63 1.16
CA VAL A 210 -17.48 1.42 1.41
C VAL A 210 -17.73 1.11 2.89
N SER A 211 -16.93 0.20 3.47
CA SER A 211 -17.02 -0.16 4.88
C SER A 211 -16.75 1.03 5.81
N ALA A 212 -15.66 1.77 5.58
CA ALA A 212 -15.30 2.91 6.42
C ALA A 212 -16.33 4.05 6.33
N ILE A 213 -16.78 4.41 5.13
CA ILE A 213 -17.81 5.44 4.91
C ILE A 213 -19.12 5.03 5.61
N SER A 214 -19.53 3.76 5.46
CA SER A 214 -20.74 3.22 6.11
C SER A 214 -20.70 3.39 7.63
N VAL A 215 -19.55 3.11 8.25
CA VAL A 215 -19.36 3.23 9.69
C VAL A 215 -19.44 4.69 10.17
N GLU A 216 -18.93 5.65 9.40
CA GLU A 216 -19.00 7.07 9.76
C GLU A 216 -20.40 7.65 9.59
N ILE A 217 -21.13 7.26 8.52
CA ILE A 217 -22.55 7.61 8.35
C ILE A 217 -23.34 7.10 9.57
N TYR A 218 -23.18 5.84 9.95
CA TYR A 218 -23.87 5.27 11.11
C TYR A 218 -23.50 6.00 12.41
N SER A 219 -22.22 6.31 12.61
CA SER A 219 -21.74 6.99 13.81
C SER A 219 -22.43 8.35 14.00
N LYS A 220 -22.55 9.13 12.91
CA LYS A 220 -23.24 10.42 12.94
C LYS A 220 -24.76 10.26 13.10
N TRP A 221 -25.37 9.29 12.42
CA TRP A 221 -26.80 8.97 12.57
C TRP A 221 -27.17 8.61 14.01
N ALA A 222 -26.42 7.71 14.62
CA ALA A 222 -26.65 7.26 15.98
C ALA A 222 -26.38 8.37 17.01
N GLY A 223 -25.36 9.19 16.79
CA GLY A 223 -25.05 10.36 17.61
C GLY A 223 -26.18 11.40 17.61
N ASN A 224 -26.76 11.70 16.44
CA ASN A 224 -27.91 12.62 16.33
C ASN A 224 -29.14 12.13 17.10
N ARG A 225 -29.24 10.82 17.34
CA ARG A 225 -30.33 10.16 18.08
C ARG A 225 -29.99 9.88 19.55
N ASN A 226 -28.80 10.27 20.02
CA ASN A 226 -28.31 10.01 21.37
C ASN A 226 -28.44 8.54 21.79
N LEU A 227 -28.14 7.62 20.87
CA LEU A 227 -28.13 6.19 21.20
C LEU A 227 -27.03 5.88 22.21
N GLU A 228 -27.22 4.80 22.98
CA GLU A 228 -26.25 4.42 24.01
C GLU A 228 -24.89 4.07 23.38
N PRO A 229 -23.76 4.57 23.91
CA PRO A 229 -22.44 4.36 23.29
C PRO A 229 -22.08 2.88 23.06
N GLN A 230 -22.57 1.99 23.92
CA GLN A 230 -22.36 0.55 23.80
C GLN A 230 -23.13 -0.06 22.62
N GLU A 231 -24.33 0.44 22.33
CA GLU A 231 -25.13 0.02 21.17
C GLU A 231 -24.49 0.49 19.88
N ILE A 232 -24.05 1.75 19.84
CA ILE A 232 -23.30 2.32 18.71
C ILE A 232 -22.07 1.47 18.41
N LYS A 233 -21.28 1.17 19.44
CA LYS A 233 -20.07 0.35 19.31
C LYS A 233 -20.38 -1.05 18.78
N ARG A 234 -21.41 -1.72 19.33
CA ARG A 234 -21.79 -3.07 18.89
C ARG A 234 -22.24 -3.08 17.43
N PHE A 235 -23.01 -2.08 17.00
CA PHE A 235 -23.45 -2.02 15.61
C PHE A 235 -22.28 -1.74 14.65
N LYS A 236 -21.38 -0.80 15.00
CA LYS A 236 -20.18 -0.49 14.21
C LYS A 236 -19.26 -1.71 14.04
N ASP A 237 -19.09 -2.48 15.12
CA ASP A 237 -18.28 -3.72 15.14
C ASP A 237 -18.78 -4.77 14.14
N LEU A 238 -20.11 -4.85 13.94
CA LEU A 238 -20.72 -5.73 12.95
C LEU A 238 -20.73 -5.11 11.55
N LEU A 239 -21.09 -3.84 11.43
CA LEU A 239 -21.24 -3.14 10.15
C LEU A 239 -19.93 -3.12 9.36
N ARG A 240 -18.80 -2.92 10.04
CA ARG A 240 -17.49 -2.83 9.37
C ARG A 240 -17.17 -4.08 8.55
N PRO A 241 -17.13 -5.30 9.11
CA PRO A 241 -16.93 -6.52 8.33
C PRO A 241 -18.12 -6.87 7.42
N ALA A 242 -19.36 -6.61 7.83
CA ALA A 242 -20.55 -6.96 7.04
C ALA A 242 -20.65 -6.16 5.72
N ALA A 243 -20.35 -4.85 5.75
CA ALA A 243 -20.36 -3.99 4.57
C ALA A 243 -19.33 -4.41 3.51
N MET A 244 -18.21 -5.02 3.92
CA MET A 244 -17.19 -5.52 2.98
C MET A 244 -17.69 -6.71 2.15
N LEU A 245 -18.75 -7.38 2.57
CA LEU A 245 -19.30 -8.58 1.94
C LEU A 245 -20.48 -8.27 1.01
N HIS A 246 -20.87 -7.01 0.81
CA HIS A 246 -22.09 -6.65 0.07
C HIS A 246 -22.16 -7.27 -1.33
N ASP A 247 -21.03 -7.31 -2.04
CA ASP A 247 -20.93 -7.77 -3.42
C ASP A 247 -20.33 -9.17 -3.61
N VAL A 248 -20.13 -9.93 -2.52
CA VAL A 248 -19.51 -11.27 -2.57
C VAL A 248 -20.27 -12.25 -3.48
N GLY A 249 -21.59 -12.04 -3.65
CA GLY A 249 -22.44 -12.87 -4.48
C GLY A 249 -22.18 -12.76 -5.99
N LYS A 250 -21.37 -11.77 -6.43
CA LYS A 250 -20.93 -11.68 -7.84
C LYS A 250 -20.17 -12.93 -8.30
N VAL A 251 -19.61 -13.69 -7.35
CA VAL A 251 -19.01 -15.01 -7.60
C VAL A 251 -20.00 -16.05 -8.16
N GLY A 252 -21.32 -15.82 -8.06
CA GLY A 252 -22.36 -16.68 -8.65
C GLY A 252 -22.81 -16.26 -10.05
N ILE A 253 -22.38 -15.09 -10.54
CA ILE A 253 -22.78 -14.56 -11.85
C ILE A 253 -21.94 -15.20 -12.97
N PRO A 254 -22.49 -15.56 -14.14
CA PRO A 254 -21.70 -16.04 -15.28
C PRO A 254 -20.66 -15.03 -15.78
N ASP A 255 -19.48 -15.50 -16.19
CA ASP A 255 -18.39 -14.64 -16.68
C ASP A 255 -18.78 -13.88 -17.95
N GLU A 256 -19.60 -14.47 -18.82
CA GLU A 256 -20.09 -13.85 -20.07
C GLU A 256 -20.90 -12.59 -19.81
N ILE A 257 -21.59 -12.53 -18.65
CA ILE A 257 -22.38 -11.37 -18.22
C ILE A 257 -21.49 -10.39 -17.46
N LEU A 258 -20.75 -10.89 -16.46
CA LEU A 258 -19.95 -10.07 -15.55
C LEU A 258 -18.79 -9.36 -16.28
N LYS A 259 -18.19 -10.00 -17.30
CA LYS A 259 -17.03 -9.48 -18.03
C LYS A 259 -17.38 -8.93 -19.42
N LYS A 260 -18.66 -8.74 -19.72
CA LYS A 260 -19.12 -8.28 -21.04
C LYS A 260 -18.55 -6.89 -21.37
N PRO A 261 -17.82 -6.71 -22.50
CA PRO A 261 -17.36 -5.40 -22.93
C PRO A 261 -18.52 -4.65 -23.60
N GLY A 262 -19.32 -3.92 -22.83
CA GLY A 262 -20.44 -3.12 -23.34
C GLY A 262 -21.61 -3.01 -22.36
N GLY A 263 -22.72 -2.42 -22.83
CA GLY A 263 -23.97 -2.41 -22.07
C GLY A 263 -24.58 -3.80 -21.96
N LEU A 264 -25.28 -4.04 -20.85
CA LEU A 264 -26.10 -5.23 -20.64
C LEU A 264 -27.48 -5.01 -21.28
N THR A 265 -28.04 -6.06 -21.85
CA THR A 265 -29.46 -6.12 -22.19
C THR A 265 -30.31 -6.28 -20.91
N ASP A 266 -31.61 -6.05 -21.00
CA ASP A 266 -32.50 -6.17 -19.84
C ASP A 266 -32.45 -7.58 -19.23
N ASP A 267 -32.46 -8.63 -20.06
CA ASP A 267 -32.36 -10.02 -19.61
C ASP A 267 -31.00 -10.32 -18.92
N GLU A 268 -29.90 -9.79 -19.45
CA GLU A 268 -28.58 -9.92 -18.83
C GLU A 268 -28.48 -9.14 -17.52
N PHE A 269 -29.18 -8.00 -17.42
CA PHE A 269 -29.26 -7.23 -16.19
C PHE A 269 -30.07 -7.95 -15.11
N GLU A 270 -31.15 -8.66 -15.48
CA GLU A 270 -31.85 -9.55 -14.54
C GLU A 270 -30.92 -10.63 -13.96
N LEU A 271 -29.99 -11.16 -14.76
CA LEU A 271 -28.97 -12.10 -14.26
C LEU A 271 -27.99 -11.42 -13.30
N ILE A 272 -27.56 -10.18 -13.54
CA ILE A 272 -26.71 -9.44 -12.60
C ILE A 272 -27.40 -9.29 -11.25
N LYS A 273 -28.70 -8.98 -11.20
CA LYS A 273 -29.43 -8.79 -9.94
C LYS A 273 -29.39 -10.01 -9.02
N LEU A 274 -29.15 -11.22 -9.56
CA LEU A 274 -29.04 -12.45 -8.77
C LEU A 274 -27.88 -12.44 -7.77
N HIS A 275 -26.87 -11.58 -7.92
CA HIS A 275 -25.75 -11.53 -6.99
C HIS A 275 -26.20 -11.20 -5.56
N THR A 276 -27.25 -10.41 -5.37
CA THR A 276 -27.78 -10.10 -4.03
C THR A 276 -28.33 -11.36 -3.36
N ALA A 277 -29.09 -12.17 -4.12
CA ALA A 277 -29.62 -13.44 -3.66
C ALA A 277 -28.51 -14.48 -3.41
N TYR A 278 -27.54 -14.60 -4.32
CA TYR A 278 -26.40 -15.50 -4.13
C TYR A 278 -25.56 -15.11 -2.92
N GLY A 279 -25.30 -13.80 -2.74
CA GLY A 279 -24.57 -13.28 -1.58
C GLY A 279 -25.30 -13.57 -0.28
N ALA A 280 -26.62 -13.33 -0.23
CA ALA A 280 -27.44 -13.65 0.94
C ALA A 280 -27.45 -15.15 1.27
N ASN A 281 -27.55 -16.01 0.24
CA ASN A 281 -27.56 -17.47 0.42
C ASN A 281 -26.22 -18.04 0.90
N LEU A 282 -25.09 -17.32 0.80
CA LEU A 282 -23.84 -17.74 1.45
C LEU A 282 -23.99 -17.82 2.98
N PHE A 283 -24.95 -17.10 3.54
CA PHE A 283 -25.26 -17.08 4.97
C PHE A 283 -26.40 -18.04 5.34
N GLU A 284 -26.66 -19.09 4.54
CA GLU A 284 -27.76 -20.06 4.77
C GLU A 284 -27.82 -20.59 6.22
N ASN A 285 -26.66 -20.82 6.84
CA ASN A 285 -26.57 -21.21 8.24
C ASN A 285 -26.22 -20.01 9.12
N THR A 286 -27.13 -19.04 9.27
CA THR A 286 -26.90 -17.84 10.09
C THR A 286 -26.58 -18.23 11.54
N GLY A 287 -25.29 -18.22 11.91
CA GLY A 287 -24.81 -18.63 13.22
C GLY A 287 -24.47 -17.46 14.14
N SER A 288 -24.41 -16.25 13.60
CA SER A 288 -23.99 -15.04 14.33
C SER A 288 -24.73 -13.77 13.91
N ASP A 289 -24.68 -12.73 14.75
CA ASP A 289 -25.21 -11.40 14.40
C ASP A 289 -24.48 -10.79 13.19
N LEU A 290 -23.21 -11.14 12.98
CA LEU A 290 -22.43 -10.73 11.81
C LEU A 290 -22.99 -11.37 10.53
N ASP A 291 -23.28 -12.67 10.56
CA ASP A 291 -23.86 -13.37 9.41
C ASP A 291 -25.23 -12.80 9.05
N ARG A 292 -26.06 -12.48 10.06
CA ARG A 292 -27.37 -11.86 9.86
C ARG A 292 -27.24 -10.50 9.17
N MET A 293 -26.36 -9.64 9.68
CA MET A 293 -26.14 -8.32 9.09
C MET A 293 -25.51 -8.42 7.69
N GLY A 294 -24.57 -9.34 7.48
CA GLY A 294 -23.98 -9.62 6.16
C GLY A 294 -25.01 -10.07 5.14
N MET A 295 -25.90 -10.99 5.54
CA MET A 295 -27.04 -11.44 4.73
C MET A 295 -27.99 -10.29 4.39
N GLU A 296 -28.36 -9.47 5.38
CA GLU A 296 -29.23 -8.31 5.18
C GLU A 296 -28.61 -7.30 4.21
N ILE A 297 -27.32 -7.00 4.33
CA ILE A 297 -26.63 -6.08 3.42
C ILE A 297 -26.55 -6.68 2.01
N ALA A 298 -26.04 -7.91 1.87
CA ALA A 298 -25.87 -8.55 0.57
C ALA A 298 -27.21 -8.63 -0.19
N LEU A 299 -28.30 -8.95 0.52
CA LEU A 299 -29.61 -9.03 -0.10
C LEU A 299 -30.18 -7.67 -0.50
N ASN A 300 -29.98 -6.62 0.31
CA ASN A 300 -30.80 -5.39 0.22
C ASN A 300 -30.02 -4.12 -0.18
N HIS A 301 -28.71 -4.17 -0.40
CA HIS A 301 -27.91 -2.97 -0.72
C HIS A 301 -28.23 -2.33 -2.09
N HIS A 302 -29.07 -2.96 -2.91
CA HIS A 302 -29.62 -2.39 -4.15
C HIS A 302 -31.12 -2.09 -4.09
N GLU A 303 -31.75 -2.23 -2.91
CA GLU A 303 -33.09 -1.71 -2.68
C GLU A 303 -33.03 -0.17 -2.68
N LYS A 304 -34.09 0.46 -3.22
CA LYS A 304 -34.19 1.92 -3.31
C LYS A 304 -35.26 2.41 -2.37
N TRP A 305 -35.02 3.57 -1.74
CA TRP A 305 -35.94 4.15 -0.77
C TRP A 305 -37.40 4.26 -1.26
N ASP A 306 -37.62 4.55 -2.55
CA ASP A 306 -38.93 4.67 -3.18
C ASP A 306 -39.64 3.35 -3.50
N GLY A 307 -38.94 2.21 -3.39
CA GLY A 307 -39.44 0.87 -3.72
C GLY A 307 -39.17 0.42 -5.15
N THR A 308 -38.31 1.10 -5.90
CA THR A 308 -37.95 0.74 -7.30
C THR A 308 -36.64 -0.05 -7.43
N GLY A 309 -36.09 -0.52 -6.30
CA GLY A 309 -34.86 -1.30 -6.25
C GLY A 309 -35.06 -2.80 -6.50
N TYR A 310 -34.02 -3.59 -6.19
CA TYR A 310 -34.02 -5.04 -6.31
C TYR A 310 -33.32 -5.67 -5.10
N PRO A 311 -33.54 -6.97 -4.77
CA PRO A 311 -33.97 -8.06 -5.65
C PRO A 311 -35.46 -8.13 -5.99
N GLY A 312 -36.38 -7.90 -5.05
CA GLY A 312 -37.85 -8.00 -5.21
C GLY A 312 -38.42 -9.35 -5.69
N TYR A 313 -37.93 -9.84 -6.83
CA TYR A 313 -37.98 -11.19 -7.40
C TYR A 313 -36.97 -11.26 -8.56
N PRO A 314 -35.77 -11.85 -8.39
CA PRO A 314 -34.95 -12.18 -9.53
C PRO A 314 -35.42 -13.54 -10.06
N SER A 315 -35.80 -13.60 -11.33
CA SER A 315 -36.23 -14.85 -11.97
C SER A 315 -35.09 -15.89 -11.89
N GLY A 316 -35.36 -17.06 -11.30
CA GLY A 316 -34.43 -18.19 -11.31
C GLY A 316 -33.60 -18.46 -10.04
N CYS A 317 -33.79 -17.72 -8.93
CA CYS A 317 -33.12 -18.06 -7.65
C CYS A 317 -34.07 -17.93 -6.44
N VAL A 318 -33.99 -18.88 -5.51
CA VAL A 318 -34.73 -18.87 -4.24
C VAL A 318 -33.85 -18.20 -3.18
N VAL A 319 -34.34 -17.15 -2.54
CA VAL A 319 -33.73 -16.58 -1.33
C VAL A 319 -34.23 -17.39 -0.14
N LEU A 320 -33.32 -18.03 0.59
CA LEU A 320 -33.68 -18.99 1.64
C LEU A 320 -34.32 -18.33 2.87
N HIS A 321 -33.98 -17.06 3.14
CA HIS A 321 -34.29 -16.36 4.39
C HIS A 321 -35.15 -15.10 4.24
N ASP A 322 -35.67 -14.81 3.04
CA ASP A 322 -36.59 -13.69 2.82
C ASP A 322 -37.89 -14.17 2.15
N GLN A 323 -39.00 -14.03 2.87
CA GLN A 323 -40.33 -14.36 2.37
C GLN A 323 -41.00 -13.18 1.66
N ASN A 324 -40.39 -11.99 1.68
CA ASN A 324 -40.93 -10.81 1.07
C ASN A 324 -40.77 -10.90 -0.45
N LYS A 325 -41.92 -10.87 -1.13
CA LYS A 325 -42.09 -11.18 -2.55
C LYS A 325 -42.11 -9.93 -3.45
N ARG A 326 -41.60 -8.80 -2.94
CA ARG A 326 -41.61 -7.51 -3.62
C ARG A 326 -40.40 -6.67 -3.18
N PRO A 327 -39.99 -5.68 -3.98
CA PRO A 327 -39.03 -4.67 -3.55
C PRO A 327 -39.49 -4.00 -2.24
N LYS A 328 -38.51 -3.70 -1.39
CA LYS A 328 -38.73 -3.04 -0.09
C LYS A 328 -38.78 -1.53 -0.27
N LYS A 329 -39.57 -0.85 0.55
CA LYS A 329 -39.72 0.61 0.49
C LYS A 329 -39.48 1.26 1.86
N GLY A 330 -38.76 2.39 1.86
CA GLY A 330 -38.49 3.16 3.07
C GLY A 330 -37.79 2.35 4.15
N GLU A 331 -38.35 2.35 5.35
CA GLU A 331 -37.80 1.68 6.53
C GLU A 331 -37.92 0.15 6.51
N GLU A 332 -38.62 -0.44 5.53
CA GLU A 332 -38.60 -1.88 5.28
C GLU A 332 -37.19 -2.37 4.89
N ILE A 333 -36.38 -1.46 4.33
CA ILE A 333 -34.99 -1.72 3.98
C ILE A 333 -34.15 -1.65 5.29
N PRO A 334 -33.40 -2.71 5.64
CA PRO A 334 -32.55 -2.68 6.84
C PRO A 334 -31.62 -1.46 6.84
N LEU A 335 -31.47 -0.82 8.00
CA LEU A 335 -30.65 0.40 8.13
C LEU A 335 -29.22 0.18 7.59
N ALA A 336 -28.61 -0.96 7.91
CA ALA A 336 -27.28 -1.31 7.42
C ALA A 336 -27.21 -1.33 5.89
N ALA A 337 -28.23 -1.88 5.21
CA ALA A 337 -28.30 -1.91 3.75
C ALA A 337 -28.50 -0.52 3.15
N ARG A 338 -29.34 0.34 3.75
CA ARG A 338 -29.52 1.75 3.32
C ARG A 338 -28.22 2.53 3.38
N ILE A 339 -27.45 2.35 4.46
CA ILE A 339 -26.15 3.00 4.66
C ILE A 339 -25.14 2.50 3.62
N VAL A 340 -25.04 1.18 3.43
CA VAL A 340 -24.09 0.58 2.48
C VAL A 340 -24.42 0.95 1.04
N ALA A 341 -25.70 0.98 0.65
CA ALA A 341 -26.14 1.41 -0.68
C ALA A 341 -25.66 2.83 -1.00
N LEU A 342 -25.80 3.74 -0.04
CA LEU A 342 -25.34 5.13 -0.16
C LEU A 342 -23.80 5.19 -0.31
N ALA A 343 -23.07 4.45 0.53
CA ALA A 343 -21.61 4.41 0.53
C ALA A 343 -21.04 3.79 -0.76
N ASP A 344 -21.63 2.71 -1.26
CA ASP A 344 -21.22 2.04 -2.50
C ASP A 344 -21.41 2.94 -3.73
N VAL A 345 -22.59 3.54 -3.89
CA VAL A 345 -22.83 4.44 -5.03
C VAL A 345 -21.90 5.66 -4.98
N PHE A 346 -21.63 6.19 -3.78
CA PHE A 346 -20.66 7.27 -3.65
C PHE A 346 -19.27 6.82 -4.11
N ASP A 347 -18.79 5.67 -3.62
CA ASP A 347 -17.48 5.15 -3.99
C ASP A 347 -17.35 4.91 -5.49
N ALA A 348 -18.42 4.38 -6.11
CA ALA A 348 -18.52 4.11 -7.53
C ALA A 348 -18.45 5.37 -8.41
N LEU A 349 -19.00 6.50 -7.95
CA LEU A 349 -18.95 7.78 -8.66
C LEU A 349 -17.67 8.56 -8.39
N ALA A 350 -17.14 8.44 -7.17
CA ALA A 350 -15.94 9.11 -6.68
C ALA A 350 -14.65 8.60 -7.32
N ASN A 351 -14.62 7.32 -7.72
CA ASN A 351 -13.40 6.66 -8.19
C ASN A 351 -13.50 6.27 -9.67
N LYS A 352 -12.35 6.25 -10.34
CA LYS A 352 -12.25 5.90 -11.76
C LYS A 352 -12.46 4.40 -11.94
N ARG A 353 -13.59 4.00 -12.54
CA ARG A 353 -13.80 2.62 -13.03
C ARG A 353 -13.26 2.47 -14.46
N THR A 354 -13.03 1.22 -14.90
CA THR A 354 -12.46 0.82 -16.21
C THR A 354 -13.09 1.53 -17.43
N TYR A 355 -14.29 2.10 -17.27
CA TYR A 355 -15.08 2.72 -18.34
C TYR A 355 -15.52 4.19 -18.07
N LYS A 356 -15.20 4.82 -16.92
CA LYS A 356 -15.65 6.19 -16.58
C LYS A 356 -14.61 6.98 -15.78
N LYS A 357 -14.43 8.27 -16.11
CA LYS A 357 -13.66 9.22 -15.29
C LYS A 357 -14.40 9.47 -13.97
N ALA A 358 -13.66 9.72 -12.89
CA ALA A 358 -14.23 10.17 -11.62
C ALA A 358 -15.00 11.48 -11.81
N TRP A 359 -16.16 11.59 -11.16
CA TRP A 359 -17.00 12.79 -11.25
C TRP A 359 -16.48 13.90 -10.34
N PRO A 360 -16.62 15.18 -10.71
CA PRO A 360 -16.39 16.29 -9.78
C PRO A 360 -17.27 16.15 -8.54
N ARG A 361 -16.69 16.45 -7.36
CA ARG A 361 -17.37 16.24 -6.07
C ARG A 361 -18.71 16.96 -5.98
N GLU A 362 -18.77 18.20 -6.45
CA GLU A 362 -20.00 18.99 -6.49
C GLU A 362 -21.11 18.33 -7.31
N GLU A 363 -20.76 17.65 -8.40
CA GLU A 363 -21.73 16.91 -9.21
C GLU A 363 -22.25 15.67 -8.48
N ILE A 364 -21.37 14.95 -7.77
CA ILE A 364 -21.77 13.80 -6.94
C ILE A 364 -22.72 14.28 -5.83
N TYR A 365 -22.36 15.33 -5.10
CA TYR A 365 -23.20 15.87 -4.03
C TYR A 365 -24.55 16.39 -4.55
N ALA A 366 -24.58 17.00 -5.74
CA ALA A 366 -25.83 17.39 -6.40
C ALA A 366 -26.73 16.19 -6.72
N ILE A 367 -26.16 15.10 -7.25
CA ILE A 367 -26.90 13.86 -7.50
C ILE A 367 -27.49 13.30 -6.21
N PHE A 368 -26.72 13.25 -5.13
CA PHE A 368 -27.21 12.72 -3.85
C PHE A 368 -28.38 13.54 -3.32
N ARG A 369 -28.34 14.88 -3.44
CA ARG A 369 -29.48 15.74 -3.11
C ARG A 369 -30.71 15.46 -3.99
N GLN A 370 -30.52 15.21 -5.29
CA GLN A 370 -31.60 14.94 -6.25
C GLN A 370 -32.24 13.55 -6.06
N GLU A 371 -31.44 12.57 -5.65
CA GLU A 371 -31.85 11.18 -5.43
C GLU A 371 -32.30 10.91 -3.98
N SER A 372 -32.23 11.91 -3.11
CA SER A 372 -32.80 11.90 -1.76
C SER A 372 -34.31 11.66 -1.81
N GLY A 373 -34.78 10.64 -1.09
CA GLY A 373 -36.18 10.22 -1.09
C GLY A 373 -36.60 9.37 -2.30
N LYS A 374 -35.67 9.09 -3.22
CA LYS A 374 -35.86 8.18 -4.37
C LYS A 374 -34.96 6.95 -4.20
N HIS A 375 -33.69 7.08 -4.58
CA HIS A 375 -32.70 6.04 -4.39
C HIS A 375 -32.33 5.91 -2.91
N PHE A 376 -32.06 7.05 -2.26
CA PHE A 376 -31.46 7.07 -0.92
C PHE A 376 -32.44 7.56 0.15
N ASP A 377 -32.23 7.07 1.37
CA ASP A 377 -32.88 7.58 2.58
C ASP A 377 -32.54 9.07 2.78
N PRO A 378 -33.54 9.98 2.85
CA PRO A 378 -33.29 11.40 3.03
C PRO A 378 -32.46 11.76 4.26
N GLU A 379 -32.66 11.07 5.38
CA GLU A 379 -31.94 11.33 6.63
C GLU A 379 -30.45 10.99 6.47
N LEU A 380 -30.16 9.87 5.80
CA LEU A 380 -28.77 9.43 5.57
C LEU A 380 -28.04 10.32 4.55
N VAL A 381 -28.74 10.86 3.54
CA VAL A 381 -28.16 11.83 2.60
C VAL A 381 -27.76 13.10 3.33
N GLU A 382 -28.61 13.63 4.21
CA GLU A 382 -28.28 14.81 5.00
C GLU A 382 -27.05 14.56 5.88
N ILE A 383 -27.00 13.42 6.55
CA ILE A 383 -25.86 13.02 7.39
C ILE A 383 -24.59 12.88 6.56
N PHE A 384 -24.66 12.22 5.41
CA PHE A 384 -23.52 12.04 4.51
C PHE A 384 -22.92 13.40 4.09
N LEU A 385 -23.77 14.37 3.76
CA LEU A 385 -23.34 15.72 3.38
C LEU A 385 -22.73 16.52 4.54
N GLN A 386 -22.92 16.10 5.79
CA GLN A 386 -22.30 16.72 6.98
C GLN A 386 -20.90 16.18 7.30
N ILE A 387 -20.48 15.08 6.67
CA ILE A 387 -19.21 14.38 6.98
C ILE A 387 -18.30 14.25 5.75
N THR A 388 -18.47 15.12 4.75
CA THR A 388 -17.75 15.02 3.46
C THR A 388 -16.24 15.08 3.60
N ASP A 389 -15.73 15.86 4.57
CA ASP A 389 -14.31 15.95 4.92
C ASP A 389 -13.74 14.61 5.43
N VAL A 390 -14.50 13.92 6.29
CA VAL A 390 -14.14 12.59 6.80
C VAL A 390 -14.16 11.57 5.65
N VAL A 391 -15.18 11.63 4.81
CA VAL A 391 -15.31 10.78 3.63
C VAL A 391 -14.13 10.99 2.67
N GLU A 392 -13.70 12.23 2.44
CA GLU A 392 -12.52 12.55 1.63
C GLU A 392 -11.24 12.00 2.24
N ALA A 393 -11.06 12.10 3.56
CA ALA A 393 -9.93 11.50 4.25
C ALA A 393 -9.91 9.97 4.10
N ILE A 394 -11.08 9.31 4.13
CA ILE A 394 -11.20 7.86 3.89
C ILE A 394 -10.82 7.50 2.45
N GLN A 395 -11.26 8.29 1.47
CA GLN A 395 -10.92 8.09 0.06
C GLN A 395 -9.40 8.21 -0.18
N LEU A 396 -8.76 9.20 0.43
CA LEU A 396 -7.30 9.38 0.37
C LEU A 396 -6.54 8.24 1.07
N ARG A 397 -7.07 7.76 2.19
CA ARG A 397 -6.46 6.67 2.98
C ARG A 397 -6.47 5.33 2.24
N TYR A 398 -7.55 5.03 1.53
CA TYR A 398 -7.73 3.77 0.81
C TYR A 398 -7.76 4.01 -0.71
N GLN A 399 -6.72 4.64 -1.25
CA GLN A 399 -6.56 4.74 -2.69
C GLN A 399 -6.36 3.35 -3.30
N ASP A 400 -6.93 3.13 -4.48
CA ASP A 400 -6.61 1.97 -5.29
C ASP A 400 -5.12 2.03 -5.63
N SER A 401 -4.30 1.22 -4.94
CA SER A 401 -2.98 0.91 -5.44
C SER A 401 -3.19 0.14 -6.74
N TRP A 402 -2.79 0.69 -7.89
CA TRP A 402 -2.81 -0.01 -9.17
C TRP A 402 -1.80 -1.17 -9.16
N GLN A 403 -2.11 -2.23 -8.40
CA GLN A 403 -1.43 -3.51 -8.39
C GLN A 403 -2.32 -4.52 -9.10
N SER A 404 -2.16 -4.57 -10.43
CA SER A 404 -2.30 -5.77 -11.26
C SER A 404 -3.51 -6.71 -11.01
N SER A 405 -4.59 -6.46 -11.71
CA SER A 405 -5.56 -7.49 -12.12
C SER A 405 -5.61 -7.60 -13.65
N LYS A 406 -4.49 -8.09 -14.23
CA LYS A 406 -4.48 -8.73 -15.56
C LYS A 406 -3.64 -10.00 -15.54
N ILE A 407 -4.07 -11.00 -14.77
CA ILE A 407 -3.74 -12.39 -15.09
C ILE A 407 -4.79 -12.84 -16.11
N ARG A 408 -4.41 -12.89 -17.39
CA ARG A 408 -5.13 -13.74 -18.34
C ARG A 408 -4.74 -15.17 -18.02
N ILE A 409 -5.67 -15.95 -17.47
CA ILE A 409 -5.54 -17.42 -17.44
C ILE A 409 -5.66 -17.88 -18.90
N PRO A 410 -4.63 -18.53 -19.49
CA PRO A 410 -4.78 -19.16 -20.79
C PRO A 410 -5.78 -20.31 -20.66
N ALA A 411 -6.65 -20.50 -21.65
CA ALA A 411 -7.48 -21.68 -21.75
C ALA A 411 -6.62 -22.95 -21.55
N ALA A 412 -7.11 -23.86 -20.73
CA ALA A 412 -6.42 -25.08 -20.30
C ALA A 412 -6.29 -26.09 -21.46
N THR A 413 -5.47 -25.79 -22.47
CA THR A 413 -4.98 -26.76 -23.45
C THR A 413 -3.67 -26.25 -24.05
N SER A 414 -2.54 -26.52 -23.39
CA SER A 414 -1.20 -26.75 -23.97
C SER A 414 -0.02 -26.20 -23.15
N PHE A 415 0.24 -26.71 -21.94
CA PHE A 415 1.62 -26.76 -21.44
C PHE A 415 1.80 -27.97 -20.52
N LYS A 416 2.25 -29.09 -21.10
CA LYS A 416 2.91 -30.16 -20.34
C LYS A 416 4.36 -29.73 -20.13
N ASN A 417 4.65 -29.14 -18.98
CA ASN A 417 6.01 -29.12 -18.45
C ASN A 417 5.96 -29.45 -16.94
N PRO A 418 6.40 -30.64 -16.50
CA PRO A 418 6.18 -31.11 -15.12
C PRO A 418 7.00 -30.41 -14.03
N ASN A 419 7.89 -29.47 -14.37
CA ASN A 419 8.80 -28.83 -13.41
C ASN A 419 8.44 -27.39 -13.02
N PHE A 420 7.24 -26.91 -13.33
CA PHE A 420 6.81 -25.53 -13.01
C PHE A 420 5.86 -25.44 -11.81
N VAL A 421 5.86 -26.45 -10.94
CA VAL A 421 5.01 -26.52 -9.74
C VAL A 421 5.94 -26.52 -8.53
N GLN A 422 5.76 -25.52 -7.64
CA GLN A 422 6.52 -25.25 -6.40
C GLN A 422 7.83 -24.49 -6.56
N GLU A 423 7.74 -23.19 -6.89
CA GLU A 423 8.37 -22.11 -6.11
C GLU A 423 7.95 -20.74 -6.69
N GLN A 424 7.28 -19.94 -5.86
CA GLN A 424 7.02 -18.50 -6.01
C GLN A 424 6.50 -18.00 -7.36
N GLN A 425 5.16 -17.93 -7.46
CA GLN A 425 4.49 -16.97 -8.33
C GLN A 425 4.92 -15.53 -7.94
N LEU A 426 5.94 -15.00 -8.61
CA LEU A 426 6.26 -13.57 -8.63
C LEU A 426 5.15 -12.84 -9.41
N ALA A 427 4.11 -12.43 -8.70
CA ALA A 427 3.04 -11.58 -9.21
C ALA A 427 3.28 -10.11 -8.83
N CYS A 428 3.77 -9.34 -9.82
CA CYS A 428 3.38 -7.97 -10.18
C CYS A 428 3.84 -6.72 -9.37
N GLY A 429 4.84 -6.03 -9.93
CA GLY A 429 4.70 -4.65 -10.45
C GLY A 429 4.70 -3.46 -9.49
N CYS A 430 4.60 -3.65 -8.17
CA CYS A 430 4.62 -2.53 -7.22
C CYS A 430 6.02 -2.29 -6.62
N PRO A 431 6.34 -1.06 -6.18
CA PRO A 431 7.63 -0.76 -5.56
C PRO A 431 8.00 -1.69 -4.40
N ARG A 432 7.03 -2.12 -3.58
CA ARG A 432 7.27 -2.99 -2.42
C ARG A 432 7.66 -4.42 -2.83
N ASP A 433 7.04 -4.96 -3.88
CA ASP A 433 7.37 -6.30 -4.36
C ASP A 433 8.68 -6.32 -5.13
N ILE A 434 8.97 -5.24 -5.87
CA ILE A 434 10.30 -5.02 -6.45
C ILE A 434 11.35 -4.95 -5.35
N PHE A 435 11.09 -4.24 -4.24
CA PHE A 435 12.04 -4.17 -3.14
C PHE A 435 12.24 -5.52 -2.42
N LYS A 436 11.19 -6.34 -2.27
CA LYS A 436 11.33 -7.72 -1.78
C LYS A 436 12.24 -8.55 -2.69
N GLU A 437 12.07 -8.44 -4.00
CA GLU A 437 12.90 -9.14 -4.98
C GLU A 437 14.36 -8.62 -4.94
N ILE A 438 14.55 -7.32 -4.75
CA ILE A 438 15.89 -6.72 -4.56
C ILE A 438 16.59 -7.36 -3.36
N LYS A 439 15.91 -7.43 -2.21
CA LYS A 439 16.46 -8.07 -1.01
C LYS A 439 16.79 -9.54 -1.24
N LEU A 440 15.89 -10.28 -1.89
CA LEU A 440 16.10 -11.69 -2.23
C LEU A 440 17.36 -11.89 -3.08
N ILE A 441 17.56 -11.05 -4.11
CA ILE A 441 18.72 -11.15 -4.99
C ILE A 441 20.01 -10.78 -4.26
N ILE A 442 20.01 -9.75 -3.41
CA ILE A 442 21.17 -9.38 -2.60
C ILE A 442 21.57 -10.52 -1.67
N SER A 443 20.60 -11.17 -1.02
CA SER A 443 20.86 -12.34 -0.15
C SER A 443 21.42 -13.56 -0.89
N MET A 444 21.32 -13.62 -2.23
CA MET A 444 21.97 -14.65 -3.04
C MET A 444 23.45 -14.34 -3.33
N VAL A 445 23.88 -13.10 -3.09
CA VAL A 445 25.25 -12.61 -3.34
C VAL A 445 26.05 -12.56 -2.04
N THR A 446 25.40 -12.25 -0.92
CA THR A 446 26.03 -12.08 0.39
C THR A 446 25.10 -12.52 1.53
N GLU A 447 25.63 -13.29 2.49
CA GLU A 447 24.85 -13.93 3.56
C GLU A 447 24.53 -12.97 4.72
N ASP A 448 25.36 -11.96 4.98
CA ASP A 448 25.28 -11.07 6.15
C ASP A 448 24.99 -9.59 5.79
N PHE A 449 24.15 -9.35 4.77
CA PHE A 449 23.82 -7.97 4.37
C PHE A 449 22.84 -7.29 5.35
N ASN A 450 23.21 -6.10 5.85
CA ASN A 450 22.32 -5.28 6.66
C ASN A 450 21.36 -4.46 5.76
N PHE A 451 20.07 -4.75 5.84
CA PHE A 451 19.06 -4.07 5.04
C PHE A 451 18.47 -2.80 5.69
N ASP A 452 18.72 -2.53 6.97
CA ASP A 452 18.00 -1.51 7.75
C ASP A 452 17.99 -0.14 7.06
N PHE A 453 19.15 0.27 6.54
CA PHE A 453 19.26 1.55 5.86
C PHE A 453 18.62 1.58 4.48
N LEU A 454 18.66 0.46 3.73
CA LEU A 454 17.92 0.34 2.48
C LEU A 454 16.41 0.36 2.73
N GLU A 455 15.92 -0.24 3.83
CA GLU A 455 14.49 -0.20 4.18
C GLU A 455 14.03 1.21 4.54
N LEU A 456 14.81 1.92 5.37
CA LEU A 456 14.56 3.32 5.69
C LEU A 456 14.55 4.19 4.43
N THR A 457 15.55 4.01 3.58
CA THR A 457 15.72 4.81 2.38
C THR A 457 14.65 4.51 1.35
N PHE A 458 14.25 3.25 1.17
CA PHE A 458 13.12 2.88 0.32
C PHE A 458 11.82 3.61 0.71
N VAL A 459 11.52 3.69 2.01
CA VAL A 459 10.36 4.44 2.51
C VAL A 459 10.50 5.94 2.19
N ASN A 460 11.69 6.51 2.35
CA ASN A 460 11.93 7.92 2.05
C ASN A 460 11.87 8.22 0.55
N VAL A 461 12.37 7.34 -0.31
CA VAL A 461 12.26 7.45 -1.77
C VAL A 461 10.79 7.49 -2.19
N ILE A 462 9.94 6.61 -1.65
CA ILE A 462 8.48 6.69 -1.91
C ILE A 462 7.92 8.06 -1.52
N LYS A 463 8.28 8.59 -0.35
CA LYS A 463 7.83 9.92 0.11
C LYS A 463 8.35 11.06 -0.76
N ILE A 464 9.56 10.94 -1.29
CA ILE A 464 10.16 11.94 -2.19
C ILE A 464 9.34 12.00 -3.48
N PHE A 465 9.06 10.85 -4.10
CA PHE A 465 8.25 10.80 -5.31
C PHE A 465 6.77 11.16 -5.08
N SER A 466 6.20 10.86 -3.90
CA SER A 466 4.81 11.21 -3.57
C SER A 466 4.62 12.67 -3.10
N GLY A 467 5.70 13.42 -2.87
CA GLY A 467 5.65 14.81 -2.38
C GLY A 467 5.40 14.93 -0.86
N GLU A 468 5.46 13.82 -0.14
CA GLU A 468 5.38 13.78 1.32
C GLU A 468 6.71 14.14 2.00
N TYR A 469 7.82 14.14 1.25
CA TYR A 469 9.14 14.51 1.78
C TYR A 469 9.24 16.04 1.98
N PRO A 470 9.70 16.52 3.15
CA PRO A 470 9.71 17.95 3.46
C PRO A 470 10.48 18.80 2.44
N GLY A 471 9.86 19.87 1.96
CA GLY A 471 10.49 20.83 1.04
C GLY A 471 10.34 20.51 -0.45
N TYR A 472 9.79 19.34 -0.81
CA TYR A 472 9.63 18.90 -2.19
C TYR A 472 8.15 18.76 -2.59
N GLN A 473 7.88 18.80 -3.89
CA GLN A 473 6.57 18.59 -4.50
C GLN A 473 6.44 17.13 -4.93
N VAL A 474 5.21 16.71 -5.24
CA VAL A 474 4.96 15.42 -5.90
C VAL A 474 5.70 15.37 -7.24
N SER A 475 6.27 14.21 -7.58
CA SER A 475 6.88 13.99 -8.89
C SER A 475 5.82 14.21 -9.97
N ASN A 476 6.13 15.10 -10.92
CA ASN A 476 5.30 15.40 -12.08
C ASN A 476 6.04 15.15 -13.40
N THR A 477 7.16 14.39 -13.35
CA THR A 477 7.81 13.78 -14.50
C THR A 477 7.17 12.41 -14.76
N PHE A 478 6.67 12.21 -15.97
CA PHE A 478 5.86 11.06 -16.35
C PHE A 478 6.70 9.90 -16.89
N TYR A 479 7.85 10.19 -17.51
CA TYR A 479 8.82 9.20 -17.98
C TYR A 479 9.78 8.81 -16.85
N HIS A 480 10.47 9.79 -16.24
CA HIS A 480 11.35 9.58 -15.08
C HIS A 480 10.55 9.60 -13.77
N ASN A 481 9.90 8.47 -13.48
CA ASN A 481 9.00 8.28 -12.34
C ASN A 481 9.48 7.17 -11.38
N LEU A 482 8.76 6.98 -10.27
CA LEU A 482 9.10 5.98 -9.25
C LEU A 482 9.21 4.55 -9.82
N ASN A 483 8.34 4.17 -10.76
CA ASN A 483 8.38 2.83 -11.35
C ASN A 483 9.66 2.61 -12.16
N HIS A 484 10.10 3.63 -12.90
CA HIS A 484 11.38 3.63 -13.61
C HIS A 484 12.56 3.50 -12.63
N THR A 485 12.59 4.33 -11.60
CA THR A 485 13.61 4.26 -10.53
C THR A 485 13.69 2.88 -9.87
N MET A 486 12.54 2.24 -9.61
CA MET A 486 12.50 0.89 -9.04
C MET A 486 12.96 -0.19 -10.02
N ALA A 487 12.65 -0.05 -11.32
CA ALA A 487 13.10 -0.98 -12.35
C ALA A 487 14.63 -0.98 -12.48
N ILE A 488 15.26 0.19 -12.38
CA ILE A 488 16.72 0.33 -12.39
C ILE A 488 17.34 -0.38 -11.19
N ALA A 489 16.85 -0.11 -9.98
CA ALA A 489 17.37 -0.77 -8.78
C ALA A 489 17.28 -2.31 -8.87
N LEU A 490 16.21 -2.82 -9.49
CA LEU A 490 16.08 -4.26 -9.77
C LEU A 490 17.08 -4.76 -10.82
N ALA A 491 17.30 -4.00 -11.90
CA ALA A 491 18.29 -4.34 -12.92
C ALA A 491 19.72 -4.33 -12.35
N VAL A 492 20.05 -3.36 -11.49
CA VAL A 492 21.33 -3.28 -10.77
C VAL A 492 21.61 -4.58 -10.02
N VAL A 493 20.71 -5.01 -9.13
CA VAL A 493 20.96 -6.25 -8.35
C VAL A 493 20.98 -7.51 -9.21
N ARG A 494 20.24 -7.56 -10.32
CA ARG A 494 20.31 -8.69 -11.28
C ARG A 494 21.67 -8.78 -11.96
N LEU A 495 22.25 -7.64 -12.34
CA LEU A 495 23.59 -7.56 -12.92
C LEU A 495 24.67 -7.93 -11.88
N ILE A 496 24.54 -7.42 -10.65
CA ILE A 496 25.41 -7.80 -9.52
C ILE A 496 25.39 -9.32 -9.32
N HIS A 497 24.20 -9.93 -9.25
CA HIS A 497 24.08 -11.38 -9.09
C HIS A 497 24.64 -12.15 -10.29
N GLY A 498 24.44 -11.66 -11.51
CA GLY A 498 25.04 -12.25 -12.71
C GLY A 498 26.57 -12.27 -12.68
N LEU A 499 27.18 -11.15 -12.27
CA LEU A 499 28.62 -11.03 -12.07
C LEU A 499 29.12 -11.91 -10.91
N PHE A 500 28.34 -12.01 -9.84
CA PHE A 500 28.63 -12.90 -8.72
C PHE A 500 28.71 -14.37 -9.15
N VAL A 501 27.76 -14.82 -9.97
CA VAL A 501 27.77 -16.17 -10.56
C VAL A 501 29.00 -16.41 -11.43
N LYS A 502 29.51 -15.37 -12.13
CA LYS A 502 30.77 -15.42 -12.89
C LYS A 502 32.04 -15.38 -12.04
N GLY A 503 31.93 -15.12 -10.72
CA GLY A 503 33.06 -15.08 -9.80
C GLY A 503 33.50 -13.69 -9.37
N THR A 504 32.87 -12.61 -9.84
CA THR A 504 33.10 -11.26 -9.32
C THR A 504 32.52 -11.14 -7.90
N ARG A 505 33.12 -10.32 -7.04
CA ARG A 505 32.64 -10.05 -5.69
C ARG A 505 32.53 -8.53 -5.50
N PHE A 506 31.60 -8.12 -4.66
CA PHE A 506 31.41 -6.73 -4.24
C PHE A 506 31.32 -6.71 -2.73
N SER A 507 31.89 -5.68 -2.09
CA SER A 507 31.64 -5.47 -0.67
C SER A 507 30.16 -5.17 -0.41
N PRO A 508 29.61 -5.50 0.78
CA PRO A 508 28.26 -5.10 1.16
C PRO A 508 28.04 -3.59 1.04
N GLU A 509 29.04 -2.76 1.39
CA GLU A 509 28.90 -1.30 1.26
C GLU A 509 28.74 -0.87 -0.20
N ILE A 510 29.47 -1.49 -1.13
CA ILE A 510 29.36 -1.18 -2.56
C ILE A 510 28.00 -1.60 -3.14
N ILE A 511 27.46 -2.74 -2.72
CA ILE A 511 26.10 -3.18 -3.11
C ILE A 511 25.06 -2.18 -2.58
N GLU A 512 25.18 -1.76 -1.32
CA GLU A 512 24.30 -0.76 -0.71
C GLU A 512 24.36 0.56 -1.49
N ASN A 513 25.56 1.07 -1.75
CA ASN A 513 25.81 2.30 -2.51
C ASN A 513 25.27 2.21 -3.95
N GLY A 514 25.35 1.04 -4.60
CA GLY A 514 24.76 0.82 -5.92
C GLY A 514 23.23 0.94 -5.93
N VAL A 515 22.54 0.36 -4.93
CA VAL A 515 21.07 0.48 -4.80
C VAL A 515 20.67 1.91 -4.45
N LEU A 516 21.41 2.58 -3.57
CA LEU A 516 21.18 3.98 -3.20
C LEU A 516 21.37 4.90 -4.41
N ALA A 517 22.45 4.73 -5.17
CA ALA A 517 22.68 5.48 -6.39
C ALA A 517 21.55 5.27 -7.42
N ALA A 518 21.06 4.02 -7.57
CA ALA A 518 19.91 3.73 -8.42
C ALA A 518 18.64 4.45 -7.98
N TRP A 519 18.34 4.53 -6.68
CA TRP A 519 17.16 5.24 -6.20
C TRP A 519 17.26 6.76 -6.31
N PHE A 520 18.46 7.32 -6.26
CA PHE A 520 18.66 8.77 -6.23
C PHE A 520 19.02 9.39 -7.57
N HIS A 521 19.43 8.62 -8.59
CA HIS A 521 19.93 9.19 -9.86
C HIS A 521 18.95 10.16 -10.54
N ASP A 522 17.64 9.92 -10.46
CA ASP A 522 16.59 10.77 -11.05
C ASP A 522 15.95 11.78 -10.08
N ILE A 523 16.28 11.73 -8.78
CA ILE A 523 15.64 12.59 -7.76
C ILE A 523 15.89 14.08 -8.03
N GLY A 524 16.95 14.41 -8.76
CA GLY A 524 17.23 15.75 -9.24
C GLY A 524 16.08 16.35 -10.06
N LEU A 525 15.20 15.56 -10.66
CA LEU A 525 14.02 16.05 -11.36
C LEU A 525 12.90 16.52 -10.40
N ILE A 526 12.90 16.08 -9.13
CA ILE A 526 11.86 16.47 -8.18
C ILE A 526 11.95 17.97 -7.86
N GLN A 527 10.82 18.66 -7.99
CA GLN A 527 10.71 20.10 -7.76
C GLN A 527 10.70 20.42 -6.26
N LYS A 528 11.30 21.55 -5.88
CA LYS A 528 11.16 22.10 -4.53
C LYS A 528 9.81 22.80 -4.39
N LYS A 529 9.26 22.94 -3.19
CA LYS A 529 7.99 23.67 -2.97
C LYS A 529 8.03 25.15 -3.39
N SER A 530 9.22 25.71 -3.57
CA SER A 530 9.43 27.05 -4.11
C SER A 530 9.28 27.14 -5.63
N ASP A 531 9.33 26.01 -6.36
CA ASP A 531 9.10 25.98 -7.80
C ASP A 531 7.63 26.31 -8.13
N ARG A 532 7.40 27.25 -9.06
CA ARG A 532 6.05 27.73 -9.42
C ARG A 532 5.63 27.45 -10.87
N GLU A 533 6.56 26.98 -11.70
CA GLU A 533 6.35 26.82 -13.15
C GLU A 533 6.98 25.52 -13.67
N GLY A 534 6.36 24.96 -14.70
CA GLY A 534 6.81 23.74 -15.38
C GLY A 534 6.70 22.48 -14.51
N THR A 535 7.16 21.37 -15.07
CA THR A 535 7.39 20.10 -14.37
C THR A 535 8.84 19.99 -13.89
N GLY A 536 9.18 18.86 -13.27
CA GLY A 536 10.55 18.51 -12.95
C GLY A 536 11.48 18.42 -14.16
N ALA A 537 10.92 18.17 -15.35
CA ALA A 537 11.67 17.96 -16.58
C ALA A 537 12.49 19.18 -17.03
N LYS A 538 12.15 20.40 -16.58
CA LYS A 538 13.00 21.58 -16.80
C LYS A 538 14.43 21.43 -16.27
N TYR A 539 14.66 20.48 -15.36
CA TYR A 539 15.97 20.20 -14.76
C TYR A 539 16.78 19.12 -15.48
N THR A 540 16.28 18.52 -16.56
CA THR A 540 16.91 17.38 -17.27
C THR A 540 18.39 17.57 -17.58
N LYS A 541 18.87 18.77 -17.97
CA LYS A 541 20.29 18.99 -18.28
C LYS A 541 21.26 18.93 -17.09
N GLN A 542 20.74 19.10 -15.87
CA GLN A 542 21.53 19.19 -14.63
C GLN A 542 20.96 18.29 -13.53
N HIS A 543 20.14 17.30 -13.91
CA HIS A 543 19.42 16.49 -12.94
C HIS A 543 20.40 15.60 -12.18
N GLU A 544 21.47 15.12 -12.81
CA GLU A 544 22.49 14.31 -12.14
C GLU A 544 23.23 15.11 -11.05
N GLU A 545 23.64 16.35 -11.34
CA GLU A 545 24.28 17.20 -10.32
C GLU A 545 23.31 17.54 -9.17
N ARG A 546 22.03 17.76 -9.47
CA ARG A 546 20.99 17.97 -8.45
C ARG A 546 20.71 16.71 -7.62
N SER A 547 20.70 15.54 -8.24
CA SER A 547 20.55 14.24 -7.60
C SER A 547 21.70 13.98 -6.63
N ILE A 548 22.93 14.27 -7.07
CA ILE A 548 24.14 14.15 -6.22
C ILE A 548 24.04 15.10 -5.03
N GLN A 549 23.65 16.36 -5.25
CA GLN A 549 23.48 17.32 -4.16
C GLN A 549 22.41 16.89 -3.15
N PHE A 550 21.26 16.42 -3.64
CA PHE A 550 20.20 15.88 -2.77
C PHE A 550 20.72 14.68 -1.98
N LEU A 551 21.39 13.74 -2.63
CA LEU A 551 21.92 12.54 -2.00
C LEU A 551 22.92 12.89 -0.89
N LEU A 552 23.82 13.85 -1.13
CA LEU A 552 24.77 14.32 -0.13
C LEU A 552 24.05 14.88 1.11
N GLU A 553 23.06 15.75 0.92
CA GLU A 553 22.24 16.32 2.00
C GLU A 553 21.46 15.23 2.74
N TYR A 554 20.89 14.28 2.00
CA TYR A 554 20.15 13.14 2.55
C TYR A 554 21.06 12.26 3.41
N MET A 555 22.19 11.79 2.88
CA MET A 555 23.14 10.94 3.58
C MET A 555 23.67 11.60 4.85
N GLN A 556 24.02 12.89 4.75
CA GLN A 556 24.46 13.67 5.90
C GLN A 556 23.36 13.77 6.98
N SER A 557 22.10 13.99 6.58
CA SER A 557 20.97 14.05 7.51
C SER A 557 20.70 12.72 8.22
N GLN A 558 21.08 11.60 7.60
CA GLN A 558 20.96 10.26 8.17
C GLN A 558 22.23 9.82 8.93
N GLY A 559 23.23 10.70 9.08
CA GLY A 559 24.47 10.41 9.80
C GLY A 559 25.40 9.42 9.07
N ARG A 560 25.31 9.32 7.74
CA ARG A 560 26.15 8.46 6.92
C ARG A 560 27.48 9.12 6.56
N ASP A 561 28.46 8.29 6.22
CA ASP A 561 29.79 8.75 5.85
C ASP A 561 29.80 9.52 4.53
N VAL A 562 30.68 10.52 4.46
CA VAL A 562 30.93 11.33 3.26
C VAL A 562 31.51 10.47 2.14
N GLU A 563 32.26 9.41 2.47
CA GLU A 563 32.80 8.47 1.48
C GLU A 563 31.71 7.71 0.72
N ASP A 564 30.69 7.19 1.40
CA ASP A 564 29.53 6.52 0.76
C ASP A 564 28.81 7.45 -0.21
N SER A 565 28.65 8.71 0.20
CA SER A 565 28.03 9.74 -0.65
C SER A 565 28.87 10.04 -1.89
N ARG A 566 30.21 10.06 -1.75
CA ARG A 566 31.15 10.24 -2.87
C ARG A 566 31.12 9.07 -3.85
N ARG A 567 31.08 7.83 -3.34
CA ARG A 567 30.98 6.62 -4.17
C ARG A 567 29.68 6.61 -4.98
N CYS A 568 28.55 6.86 -4.32
CA CYS A 568 27.26 6.99 -5.00
C CYS A 568 27.28 8.11 -6.05
N ALA A 569 27.91 9.26 -5.77
CA ALA A 569 28.02 10.35 -6.72
C ALA A 569 28.84 9.97 -7.98
N GLN A 570 29.90 9.17 -7.83
CA GLN A 570 30.66 8.63 -8.97
C GLN A 570 29.80 7.67 -9.81
N MET A 571 28.97 6.84 -9.15
CA MET A 571 28.06 5.93 -9.84
C MET A 571 26.98 6.69 -10.62
N ILE A 572 26.32 7.68 -10.01
CA ILE A 572 25.27 8.49 -10.66
C ILE A 572 25.82 9.19 -11.91
N LYS A 573 27.06 9.68 -11.90
CA LYS A 573 27.67 10.31 -13.10
C LYS A 573 27.74 9.39 -14.32
N CYS A 574 27.67 8.07 -14.14
CA CYS A 574 27.68 7.12 -15.25
C CYS A 574 26.36 7.11 -16.05
N THR A 575 25.25 7.58 -15.49
CA THR A 575 23.94 7.66 -16.18
C THR A 575 23.90 8.81 -17.21
N LYS A 576 24.82 9.77 -17.11
CA LYS A 576 24.92 10.91 -18.03
C LYS A 576 25.36 10.48 -19.43
N LEU A 577 24.43 10.44 -20.38
CA LEU A 577 24.69 10.01 -21.76
C LEU A 577 25.63 10.94 -22.53
N THR A 578 25.69 12.22 -22.18
CA THR A 578 26.52 13.24 -22.85
C THR A 578 27.99 13.20 -22.48
N ALA A 579 28.38 12.44 -21.46
CA ALA A 579 29.75 12.29 -20.99
C ALA A 579 30.23 10.84 -21.17
N SER A 580 31.49 10.65 -21.56
CA SER A 580 32.09 9.31 -21.60
C SER A 580 32.39 8.84 -20.17
N PRO A 581 31.95 7.63 -19.77
CA PRO A 581 32.20 7.10 -18.44
C PRO A 581 33.67 6.67 -18.26
N GLN A 582 34.44 6.59 -19.35
CA GLN A 582 35.87 6.31 -19.33
C GLN A 582 36.69 7.53 -18.86
N ASP A 583 36.12 8.73 -18.96
CA ASP A 583 36.77 9.97 -18.50
C ASP A 583 36.54 10.23 -17.00
N LEU A 584 35.71 9.42 -16.34
CA LEU A 584 35.40 9.53 -14.92
C LEU A 584 36.49 8.88 -14.07
N SER A 585 36.92 9.58 -13.01
CA SER A 585 37.80 9.01 -11.99
C SER A 585 36.96 8.30 -10.93
N PHE A 586 37.34 7.06 -10.63
CA PHE A 586 36.72 6.25 -9.60
C PHE A 586 37.67 6.01 -8.43
N GLU A 587 37.11 5.85 -7.23
CA GLU A 587 37.87 5.53 -6.02
C GLU A 587 38.51 4.13 -6.10
N SER A 588 37.80 3.18 -6.70
CA SER A 588 38.26 1.80 -6.86
C SER A 588 37.63 1.16 -8.09
N ASP A 589 38.17 0.02 -8.52
CA ASP A 589 37.58 -0.78 -9.59
C ASP A 589 36.17 -1.31 -9.23
N GLU A 590 35.89 -1.58 -7.94
CA GLU A 590 34.54 -1.96 -7.50
C GLU A 590 33.53 -0.83 -7.70
N VAL A 591 33.92 0.41 -7.35
CA VAL A 591 33.06 1.60 -7.54
C VAL A 591 32.87 1.89 -9.03
N ARG A 592 33.93 1.75 -9.84
CA ARG A 592 33.85 1.86 -11.31
C ARG A 592 32.88 0.85 -11.90
N LEU A 593 33.03 -0.42 -11.54
CA LEU A 593 32.18 -1.50 -12.05
C LEU A 593 30.73 -1.31 -11.61
N MET A 594 30.48 -0.87 -10.37
CA MET A 594 29.14 -0.54 -9.89
C MET A 594 28.53 0.65 -10.65
N GLY A 595 29.34 1.67 -10.98
CA GLY A 595 28.90 2.77 -11.85
C GLY A 595 28.50 2.29 -13.25
N TYR A 596 29.26 1.35 -13.83
CA TYR A 596 28.95 0.75 -15.13
C TYR A 596 27.69 -0.13 -15.06
N ILE A 597 27.49 -0.85 -13.95
CA ILE A 597 26.24 -1.57 -13.65
C ILE A 597 25.06 -0.60 -13.61
N LEU A 598 25.17 0.52 -12.89
CA LEU A 598 24.10 1.51 -12.80
C LEU A 598 23.78 2.13 -14.17
N GLY A 599 24.79 2.59 -14.90
CA GLY A 599 24.59 3.15 -16.25
C GLY A 599 24.01 2.13 -17.24
N THR A 600 24.43 0.86 -17.13
CA THR A 600 23.81 -0.24 -17.89
C THR A 600 22.35 -0.44 -17.49
N ALA A 601 22.07 -0.48 -16.19
CA ALA A 601 20.74 -0.71 -15.63
C ALA A 601 19.74 0.38 -16.04
N ASP A 602 20.16 1.65 -16.06
CA ASP A 602 19.35 2.78 -16.53
C ASP A 602 18.89 2.57 -17.98
N ILE A 603 19.84 2.36 -18.89
CA ILE A 603 19.55 2.12 -20.32
C ILE A 603 18.59 0.93 -20.52
N VAL A 604 18.89 -0.21 -19.90
CA VAL A 604 18.13 -1.44 -20.18
C VAL A 604 16.76 -1.44 -19.51
N SER A 605 16.61 -0.76 -18.38
CA SER A 605 15.30 -0.66 -17.70
C SER A 605 14.32 0.19 -18.50
N GLN A 606 14.82 1.15 -19.29
CA GLN A 606 14.00 1.92 -20.23
C GLN A 606 13.70 1.12 -21.50
N MET A 607 14.74 0.73 -22.24
CA MET A 607 14.58 0.22 -23.61
C MET A 607 14.03 -1.21 -23.67
N ALA A 608 14.21 -2.01 -22.61
CA ALA A 608 13.63 -3.34 -22.52
C ALA A 608 12.19 -3.34 -21.98
N ASP A 609 11.68 -2.19 -21.50
CA ASP A 609 10.32 -2.10 -21.00
C ASP A 609 9.34 -2.46 -22.11
N ARG A 610 8.31 -3.23 -21.74
CA ARG A 610 7.31 -3.67 -22.72
C ARG A 610 6.48 -2.50 -23.27
N GLY A 611 6.37 -1.40 -22.55
CA GLY A 611 5.73 -0.16 -23.00
C GLY A 611 6.72 0.92 -23.43
N TYR A 612 7.99 0.59 -23.68
CA TYR A 612 9.03 1.58 -24.03
C TYR A 612 8.60 2.49 -25.18
N LEU A 613 8.17 1.92 -26.30
CA LEU A 613 7.76 2.68 -27.48
C LEU A 613 6.56 3.57 -27.18
N GLU A 614 5.56 3.05 -26.46
CA GLU A 614 4.42 3.85 -26.04
C GLU A 614 4.81 5.03 -25.14
N ARG A 615 5.93 4.96 -24.41
CA ARG A 615 6.43 6.01 -23.50
C ARG A 615 7.32 7.06 -24.18
N LEU A 616 7.79 6.84 -25.40
CA LEU A 616 8.63 7.82 -26.13
C LEU A 616 7.99 9.22 -26.28
N PRO A 617 6.66 9.38 -26.45
CA PRO A 617 6.03 10.69 -26.42
C PRO A 617 6.25 11.44 -25.10
N LEU A 618 6.29 10.75 -23.96
CA LEU A 618 6.55 11.36 -22.66
C LEU A 618 8.00 11.80 -22.54
N LEU A 619 8.92 10.96 -23.02
CA LEU A 619 10.34 11.29 -23.07
C LEU A 619 10.55 12.55 -23.91
N PHE A 620 9.91 12.63 -25.07
CA PHE A 620 9.94 13.82 -25.93
C PHE A 620 9.48 15.08 -25.18
N GLU A 621 8.35 15.03 -24.48
CA GLU A 621 7.85 16.16 -23.70
C GLU A 621 8.81 16.60 -22.60
N GLU A 622 9.42 15.64 -21.90
CA GLU A 622 10.41 15.94 -20.85
C GLU A 622 11.71 16.52 -21.41
N LEU A 623 12.22 15.99 -22.52
CA LEU A 623 13.40 16.50 -23.20
C LEU A 623 13.17 17.92 -23.74
N ARG A 624 11.98 18.16 -24.32
CA ARG A 624 11.55 19.46 -24.81
C ARG A 624 11.52 20.51 -23.71
N GLU A 625 10.91 20.19 -22.57
CA GLU A 625 10.90 21.10 -21.41
C GLU A 625 12.30 21.33 -20.82
N GLY A 626 13.14 20.28 -20.79
CA GLY A 626 14.54 20.36 -20.38
C GLY A 626 15.47 21.11 -21.34
N GLY A 627 14.94 21.58 -22.49
CA GLY A 627 15.68 22.30 -23.52
C GLY A 627 16.72 21.43 -24.25
N VAL A 628 16.54 20.11 -24.26
CA VAL A 628 17.35 19.16 -25.03
C VAL A 628 16.75 19.10 -26.44
N ALA A 629 17.18 20.03 -27.30
CA ALA A 629 16.60 20.27 -28.64
C ALA A 629 17.12 19.27 -29.71
N GLU A 630 17.14 17.98 -29.38
CA GLU A 630 17.59 16.91 -30.30
C GLU A 630 16.43 16.35 -31.14
N TYR A 631 15.18 16.62 -30.76
CA TYR A 631 13.99 16.12 -31.46
C TYR A 631 13.00 17.25 -31.72
N GLU A 632 12.43 17.30 -32.92
CA GLU A 632 11.44 18.30 -33.34
C GLU A 632 10.00 17.87 -33.05
N SER A 633 9.72 16.56 -32.96
CA SER A 633 8.38 16.03 -32.70
C SER A 633 8.39 14.62 -32.07
N THR A 634 7.21 14.15 -31.64
CA THR A 634 7.02 12.75 -31.20
C THR A 634 7.26 11.74 -32.33
N VAL A 635 7.05 12.12 -33.58
CA VAL A 635 7.36 11.26 -34.73
C VAL A 635 8.88 11.15 -34.91
N ASP A 636 9.58 12.28 -34.75
CA ASP A 636 11.02 12.38 -34.88
C ASP A 636 11.76 11.47 -33.88
N ILE A 637 11.32 11.45 -32.61
CA ILE A 637 11.90 10.54 -31.60
C ILE A 637 11.70 9.06 -31.98
N TYR A 638 10.60 8.68 -32.67
CA TYR A 638 10.42 7.30 -33.15
C TYR A 638 11.39 6.94 -34.29
N HIS A 639 11.63 7.87 -35.21
CA HIS A 639 12.57 7.69 -36.32
C HIS A 639 14.00 7.54 -35.81
N GLU A 640 14.44 8.48 -34.98
CA GLU A 640 15.79 8.55 -34.45
C GLU A 640 16.11 7.45 -33.42
N THR A 641 15.09 6.82 -32.79
CA THR A 641 15.29 5.75 -31.80
C THR A 641 16.15 4.59 -32.34
N VAL A 642 16.02 4.25 -33.63
CA VAL A 642 16.81 3.15 -34.25
C VAL A 642 18.28 3.55 -34.35
N ASP A 643 18.57 4.73 -34.88
CA ASP A 643 19.94 5.22 -35.06
C ASP A 643 20.60 5.53 -33.72
N PHE A 644 19.86 6.12 -32.78
CA PHE A 644 20.29 6.31 -31.40
C PHE A 644 20.69 4.98 -30.73
N PHE A 645 19.89 3.92 -30.91
CA PHE A 645 20.25 2.61 -30.40
C PHE A 645 21.54 2.08 -31.03
N GLN A 646 21.65 2.14 -32.36
CA GLN A 646 22.78 1.55 -33.10
C GLN A 646 24.10 2.28 -32.84
N THR A 647 24.06 3.61 -32.73
CA THR A 647 25.26 4.46 -32.68
C THR A 647 25.68 4.82 -31.26
N VAL A 648 24.72 5.13 -30.39
CA VAL A 648 25.00 5.59 -29.01
C VAL A 648 24.88 4.43 -28.03
N ILE A 649 23.73 3.78 -27.96
CA ILE A 649 23.44 2.81 -26.90
C ILE A 649 24.26 1.53 -27.03
N ARG A 650 24.42 0.97 -28.23
CA ARG A 650 25.27 -0.23 -28.42
C ARG A 650 26.72 0.02 -28.04
N LYS A 651 27.26 1.18 -28.42
CA LYS A 651 28.61 1.59 -28.02
C LYS A 651 28.70 1.69 -26.50
N ARG A 652 27.71 2.33 -25.87
CA ARG A 652 27.63 2.52 -24.42
C ARG A 652 27.62 1.18 -23.67
N LEU A 653 26.71 0.27 -24.02
CA LEU A 653 26.52 -1.01 -23.34
C LEU A 653 27.68 -2.00 -23.51
N PHE A 654 28.24 -2.10 -24.72
CA PHE A 654 29.21 -3.15 -25.05
C PHE A 654 30.67 -2.69 -25.00
N HIS A 655 30.95 -1.39 -25.16
CA HIS A 655 32.31 -0.87 -25.20
C HIS A 655 32.61 0.06 -24.02
N GLU A 656 31.75 1.04 -23.74
CA GLU A 656 32.03 2.02 -22.67
C GLU A 656 31.75 1.46 -21.27
N PHE A 657 30.80 0.53 -21.13
CA PHE A 657 30.49 -0.18 -19.88
C PHE A 657 31.03 -1.62 -19.84
N ASP A 658 32.09 -1.92 -20.59
CA ASP A 658 32.79 -3.22 -20.57
C ASP A 658 31.90 -4.46 -20.81
N GLY A 659 30.75 -4.30 -21.48
CA GLY A 659 29.83 -5.41 -21.74
C GLY A 659 29.20 -6.00 -20.47
N VAL A 660 29.09 -5.22 -19.38
CA VAL A 660 28.46 -5.62 -18.11
C VAL A 660 27.07 -6.23 -18.32
N ILE A 661 26.33 -5.77 -19.33
CA ILE A 661 25.00 -6.29 -19.69
C ILE A 661 24.98 -7.81 -19.93
N GLU A 662 26.08 -8.42 -20.37
CA GLU A 662 26.15 -9.87 -20.58
C GLU A 662 26.05 -10.67 -19.27
N ALA A 663 26.36 -10.05 -18.13
CA ALA A 663 26.28 -10.70 -16.83
C ALA A 663 24.86 -11.17 -16.50
N VAL A 664 23.82 -10.46 -16.96
CA VAL A 664 22.44 -10.79 -16.62
C VAL A 664 22.01 -12.19 -17.11
N ARG A 665 22.62 -12.69 -18.19
CA ARG A 665 22.40 -14.05 -18.70
C ARG A 665 22.65 -15.09 -17.61
N PHE A 666 23.70 -14.92 -16.82
CA PHE A 666 24.04 -15.83 -15.72
C PHE A 666 23.06 -15.75 -14.56
N HIS A 667 22.49 -14.57 -14.30
CA HIS A 667 21.39 -14.44 -13.35
C HIS A 667 20.16 -15.23 -13.82
N PHE A 668 19.73 -15.05 -15.09
CA PHE A 668 18.59 -15.77 -15.64
C PHE A 668 18.80 -17.28 -15.71
N GLN A 669 20.01 -17.72 -16.05
CA GLN A 669 20.39 -19.13 -16.07
C GLN A 669 20.31 -19.72 -14.66
N LYS A 670 20.87 -19.04 -13.66
CA LYS A 670 20.88 -19.53 -12.27
C LYS A 670 19.49 -19.55 -11.63
N ARG A 671 18.66 -18.53 -11.90
CA ARG A 671 17.33 -18.37 -11.28
C ARG A 671 16.24 -19.20 -11.95
N TRP A 672 16.29 -19.33 -13.27
CA TRP A 672 15.17 -19.87 -14.05
C TRP A 672 15.59 -20.84 -15.15
N ASN A 673 16.86 -21.25 -15.19
CA ASN A 673 17.41 -22.12 -16.24
C ASN A 673 17.19 -21.54 -17.66
N VAL A 674 17.25 -20.22 -17.79
CA VAL A 674 17.12 -19.50 -19.06
C VAL A 674 18.49 -18.98 -19.47
N ASP A 675 19.09 -19.61 -20.47
CA ASP A 675 20.43 -19.28 -20.95
C ASP A 675 20.41 -18.19 -22.05
N ARG A 676 19.76 -17.05 -21.77
CA ARG A 676 19.63 -15.91 -22.70
C ARG A 676 19.63 -14.57 -21.96
N ASN A 677 20.14 -13.52 -22.61
CA ASN A 677 20.02 -12.14 -22.13
C ASN A 677 18.63 -11.59 -22.46
N LEU A 678 17.68 -11.73 -21.53
CA LEU A 678 16.29 -11.31 -21.77
C LEU A 678 16.12 -9.79 -21.94
N TYR A 679 17.02 -8.97 -21.38
CA TYR A 679 17.00 -7.52 -21.60
C TYR A 679 17.32 -7.18 -23.05
N ILE A 680 18.42 -7.72 -23.59
CA ILE A 680 18.78 -7.49 -25.01
C ILE A 680 17.70 -8.02 -25.95
N VAL A 681 17.16 -9.21 -25.70
CA VAL A 681 16.06 -9.76 -26.51
C VAL A 681 14.85 -8.83 -26.52
N ALA A 682 14.49 -8.24 -25.37
CA ALA A 682 13.37 -7.30 -25.30
C ALA A 682 13.68 -5.97 -26.02
N ILE A 683 14.90 -5.43 -25.86
CA ILE A 683 15.35 -4.22 -26.57
C ILE A 683 15.30 -4.43 -28.08
N GLU A 684 15.89 -5.53 -28.58
CA GLU A 684 15.87 -5.86 -30.00
C GLU A 684 14.45 -6.03 -30.54
N ASN A 685 13.53 -6.61 -29.76
CA ASN A 685 12.13 -6.70 -30.16
C ASN A 685 11.47 -5.33 -30.28
N ASN A 686 11.75 -4.41 -29.36
CA ASN A 686 11.24 -3.04 -29.42
C ASN A 686 11.83 -2.28 -30.62
N ILE A 687 13.15 -2.35 -30.82
CA ILE A 687 13.85 -1.69 -31.94
C ILE A 687 13.39 -2.23 -33.30
N ASN A 688 13.29 -3.55 -33.45
CA ASN A 688 12.79 -4.16 -34.69
C ASN A 688 11.33 -3.81 -34.96
N TYR A 689 10.52 -3.62 -33.90
CA TYR A 689 9.12 -3.25 -34.07
C TYR A 689 8.98 -1.78 -34.47
N ILE A 690 9.73 -0.87 -33.85
CA ILE A 690 9.68 0.55 -34.25
C ILE A 690 10.24 0.76 -35.65
N GLN A 691 11.32 0.07 -36.04
CA GLN A 691 11.83 0.13 -37.42
C GLN A 691 10.76 -0.26 -38.45
N LYS A 692 9.98 -1.33 -38.18
CA LYS A 692 8.84 -1.72 -39.04
C LYS A 692 7.73 -0.68 -39.06
N LEU A 693 7.51 0.03 -37.96
CA LEU A 693 6.52 1.11 -37.92
C LEU A 693 7.02 2.35 -38.66
N ASN A 694 8.30 2.68 -38.57
CA ASN A 694 8.92 3.78 -39.31
C ASN A 694 8.78 3.59 -40.84
N GLU A 695 8.88 2.35 -41.33
CA GLU A 695 8.63 2.03 -42.74
C GLU A 695 7.13 2.10 -43.12
N LYS A 696 6.23 1.82 -42.17
CA LYS A 696 4.79 1.63 -42.42
C LYS A 696 3.94 2.88 -42.19
N CYS A 697 4.38 3.74 -41.28
CA CYS A 697 3.71 4.95 -40.82
C CYS A 697 4.61 6.17 -41.03
N PRO A 698 5.06 6.47 -42.27
CA PRO A 698 5.97 7.59 -42.51
C PRO A 698 5.29 8.90 -42.09
N ASP A 699 5.86 9.55 -41.09
CA ASP A 699 5.44 10.84 -40.54
C ASP A 699 3.99 10.95 -40.00
N ASP A 700 3.32 9.83 -39.74
CA ASP A 700 1.92 9.80 -39.28
C ASP A 700 1.78 9.31 -37.83
N LEU A 701 1.65 10.26 -36.89
CA LEU A 701 1.46 9.98 -35.47
C LEU A 701 0.19 9.16 -35.17
N GLU A 702 -0.91 9.37 -35.89
CA GLU A 702 -2.14 8.60 -35.67
C GLU A 702 -1.94 7.14 -36.09
N CYS A 703 -1.15 6.90 -37.14
CA CYS A 703 -0.73 5.57 -37.55
C CYS A 703 0.12 4.89 -36.45
N TYR A 704 1.11 5.56 -35.88
CA TYR A 704 1.87 5.01 -34.73
C TYR A 704 0.96 4.66 -33.56
N GLN A 705 0.08 5.57 -33.14
CA GLN A 705 -0.87 5.33 -32.03
C GLN A 705 -1.81 4.15 -32.31
N ARG A 706 -2.15 3.90 -33.59
CA ARG A 706 -2.95 2.74 -33.98
C ARG A 706 -2.21 1.42 -33.78
N TYR A 707 -0.89 1.36 -33.85
CA TYR A 707 -0.11 0.12 -33.68
C TYR A 707 0.52 0.00 -32.27
N LEU A 708 0.78 1.12 -31.61
CA LEU A 708 1.31 1.23 -30.25
C LEU A 708 0.16 1.32 -29.23
N ARG A 709 -0.58 0.22 -29.06
CA ARG A 709 -1.80 0.16 -28.23
C ARG A 709 -1.59 -0.38 -26.82
N ARG A 710 -0.36 -0.61 -26.37
CA ARG A 710 -0.15 -1.13 -25.01
C ARG A 710 -0.55 -0.02 -24.04
N GLN A 711 -1.36 -0.35 -23.03
CA GLN A 711 -1.72 0.62 -22.00
C GLN A 711 -0.47 0.92 -21.17
N ILE A 712 -0.02 2.18 -21.19
CA ILE A 712 0.94 2.72 -20.22
C ILE A 712 0.15 3.00 -18.95
N ASN A 713 0.45 2.28 -17.87
CA ASN A 713 -0.12 2.57 -16.57
C ASN A 713 0.67 3.74 -15.96
N TYR A 714 0.03 4.90 -15.82
CA TYR A 714 0.52 5.99 -14.97
C TYR A 714 0.08 5.75 -13.54
#